data_AF-A0A942B3D6-F1
#
_entry.id   AF-A0A942B3D6-F1
#
_cell.length_a   1.000
_cell.length_b   1.000
_cell.length_c   1.000
_cell.angle_alpha   90.00
_cell.angle_beta   90.00
_cell.angle_gamma   90.00
#
_symmetry.space_group_name_H-M   'P 1'
#
loop_
_entity.id
_entity.type
_entity.pdbx_description
1 polymer ?
#
loop_
_entity_poly.entity_id
_entity_poly.type
_entity_poly.pdbx_seq_one_letter_code
_entity_poly.pdbx_strand_id
1 'polypeptide(L)'
;MPALDGEPPYDLRGRDLSGMKFAGADFTAAKLQDTTLLGASFAGVTSMAGADLTGATIGNGTDFSGCDLTTTQFGPAPKFGSDAARRTRFTGATIPYRTLGDTWGPIDLTRATIVDWPDDIRALTAGRTVLTGVSFAGQNLAGARFNGATLRDADFRHAVLSAGAPGRAAEFTTAGDGTPCDLTGATFAGARVDRVTFTGCTLSRADFTGATLEQTHFGTSRLDGARFDHTDMTKTAFAVNHVFSTDPANRTSFRGATVNVIATIFTTWTCLDLTDVTITDLRTAIDSGALRTLKAQNAILTGMDLSGADLSRADLTGADLTAVDLRGATLDGAVLRGVKGTAELFRVDDRPGEPEYSAFFSALKRNAAAKVAAVFAAHGHPLTTDHCTVETNRPDLWWWVADSQAGYTVAARTVEGVRSLVVLDAGRATRFDGAGLAGADLSPDGANGTVLRGATFTNAVLDRADLTRADLSRINPYRSETAAQFIGARMRHAGLARAALDGAKLGSAALHGANLIGASLKDADLTGARLGTLSELFRLVKADTGSYIALLAALKAGDVSGAALVFAACGHPIPSGPAVTITTAVPERNWSIGDGSGSATYTVLRWSASDGTTFLIASGPAVAADLSGAYLPNAVLTDANLSGVTAERVQLYGNRVRFDGAILDHADFAHANLANSSIGVTALYGVNLSAANLIGCTVTGADLTHGVNLSQANLHGTDFTGSRLDGAKLQSAAVSVSLAAGIAGTYLFTIAPSPDVLAELTAAAEPVTVAAGDPAVDDCAALLRDHEIAQVRTLFGGKGVNLSASATIQQTADSEAWRIVDMGPSAEYRVWRGIDEDDEEAVLVAPSAPRLEKAFRDSGAAGALRLQFTVSTLGLAANQWRLDNDSDNPANLQLGYATLFVTRTAEGLLFYGTTLRIVRMGDGNTSQIVPCAFEPTRLGSGACLGPATICPNGQTLEINKKQGVPLEKMLRMLEPVTPPTCVPSSRGWCPQVSAEVIAALAAARRV
;
A
#
# COMPACT_ATOMS: atom_id res chain seq x y z
N MET A 1 13.35 67.39 -49.34
CA MET A 1 14.77 67.16 -49.01
C MET A 1 15.42 68.51 -48.79
N PRO A 2 16.15 68.74 -47.68
CA PRO A 2 17.18 69.78 -47.74
C PRO A 2 18.13 69.41 -48.86
N ALA A 3 18.48 70.36 -49.73
CA ALA A 3 19.49 70.12 -50.76
C ALA A 3 20.82 69.87 -50.04
N LEU A 4 21.23 68.60 -49.96
CA LEU A 4 22.61 68.27 -49.67
C LEU A 4 23.38 68.67 -50.94
N ASP A 5 24.10 69.79 -50.89
CA ASP A 5 24.90 70.25 -52.02
C ASP A 5 26.05 69.27 -52.29
N GLY A 6 25.97 68.49 -53.37
CA GLY A 6 27.00 67.54 -53.83
C GLY A 6 26.48 66.13 -54.18
N GLU A 7 27.29 65.32 -54.85
CA GLU A 7 27.06 63.87 -54.97
C GLU A 7 27.74 63.13 -53.79
N PRO A 8 27.19 62.00 -53.29
CA PRO A 8 27.81 61.22 -52.23
C PRO A 8 29.22 60.70 -52.64
N PRO A 9 30.19 60.60 -51.71
CA PRO A 9 30.08 60.83 -50.27
C PRO A 9 30.07 62.31 -49.90
N TYR A 10 29.11 62.70 -49.05
CA TYR A 10 28.99 64.09 -48.59
C TYR A 10 30.12 64.46 -47.61
N ASP A 11 30.72 65.65 -47.77
CA ASP A 11 31.62 66.25 -46.77
C ASP A 11 30.89 67.36 -46.01
N LEU A 12 30.47 67.04 -44.78
CA LEU A 12 29.62 67.87 -43.94
C LEU A 12 30.31 68.25 -42.62
N ARG A 13 31.64 68.09 -42.53
CA ARG A 13 32.41 68.31 -41.30
C ARG A 13 32.10 69.66 -40.64
N GLY A 14 31.88 69.65 -39.33
CA GLY A 14 31.63 70.84 -38.52
C GLY A 14 30.28 71.56 -38.74
N ARG A 15 29.39 71.02 -39.58
CA ARG A 15 28.09 71.65 -39.88
C ARG A 15 27.06 71.41 -38.78
N ASP A 16 26.19 72.39 -38.57
CA ASP A 16 24.97 72.21 -37.77
C ASP A 16 23.83 71.69 -38.67
N LEU A 17 23.41 70.47 -38.38
CA LEU A 17 22.36 69.74 -39.09
C LEU A 17 21.16 69.46 -38.18
N SER A 18 21.04 70.21 -37.08
CA SER A 18 19.99 70.02 -36.09
C SER A 18 18.59 70.09 -36.71
N GLY A 19 17.72 69.15 -36.35
CA GLY A 19 16.33 69.06 -36.83
C GLY A 19 16.14 68.68 -38.31
N MET A 20 17.21 68.46 -39.07
CA MET A 20 17.11 68.07 -40.49
C MET A 20 16.61 66.64 -40.65
N LYS A 21 15.95 66.33 -41.78
CA LYS A 21 15.45 64.98 -42.12
C LYS A 21 16.05 64.49 -43.43
N PHE A 22 16.59 63.28 -43.44
CA PHE A 22 17.42 62.75 -44.52
C PHE A 22 16.87 61.49 -45.21
N ALA A 23 15.58 61.17 -45.05
CA ALA A 23 14.98 60.01 -45.71
C ALA A 23 15.27 59.98 -47.23
N GLY A 24 15.74 58.84 -47.72
CA GLY A 24 16.12 58.59 -49.11
C GLY A 24 17.54 59.02 -49.50
N ALA A 25 18.30 59.67 -48.61
CA ALA A 25 19.69 60.04 -48.87
C ALA A 25 20.67 58.88 -48.62
N ASP A 26 21.77 58.87 -49.36
CA ASP A 26 22.86 57.89 -49.24
C ASP A 26 24.07 58.53 -48.54
N PHE A 27 24.38 58.08 -47.33
CA PHE A 27 25.53 58.54 -46.53
C PHE A 27 26.73 57.59 -46.61
N THR A 28 26.80 56.71 -47.62
CA THR A 28 27.96 55.83 -47.81
C THR A 28 29.25 56.66 -47.83
N ALA A 29 30.20 56.33 -46.95
CA ALA A 29 31.48 57.02 -46.76
C ALA A 29 31.40 58.54 -46.47
N ALA A 30 30.24 59.05 -46.03
CA ALA A 30 30.07 60.47 -45.72
C ALA A 30 30.95 60.93 -44.54
N LYS A 31 31.52 62.13 -44.65
CA LYS A 31 32.34 62.78 -43.62
C LYS A 31 31.48 63.71 -42.77
N LEU A 32 31.10 63.24 -41.59
CA LEU A 32 30.20 63.91 -40.64
C LEU A 32 30.94 64.32 -39.35
N GLN A 33 32.27 64.39 -39.38
CA GLN A 33 33.07 64.67 -38.19
C GLN A 33 32.72 66.04 -37.60
N ASP A 34 32.65 66.13 -36.28
CA ASP A 34 32.34 67.35 -35.51
C ASP A 34 30.99 68.04 -35.88
N THR A 35 30.05 67.32 -36.49
CA THR A 35 28.72 67.88 -36.82
C THR A 35 27.79 68.00 -35.61
N THR A 36 26.84 68.94 -35.65
CA THR A 36 25.75 69.02 -34.66
C THR A 36 24.49 68.35 -35.22
N LEU A 37 24.04 67.25 -34.60
CA LEU A 37 22.94 66.41 -35.10
C LEU A 37 21.71 66.45 -34.18
N LEU A 38 21.56 67.49 -33.35
CA LEU A 38 20.53 67.53 -32.32
C LEU A 38 19.13 67.50 -32.94
N GLY A 39 18.36 66.44 -32.67
CA GLY A 39 17.03 66.25 -33.27
C GLY A 39 17.00 65.94 -34.78
N ALA A 40 18.16 65.69 -35.41
CA ALA A 40 18.23 65.29 -36.81
C ALA A 40 17.70 63.86 -37.02
N SER A 41 17.12 63.56 -38.18
CA SER A 41 16.53 62.26 -38.50
C SER A 41 17.15 61.64 -39.74
N PHE A 42 17.84 60.53 -39.52
CA PHE A 42 18.39 59.61 -40.51
C PHE A 42 17.44 58.43 -40.79
N ALA A 43 16.24 58.42 -40.19
CA ALA A 43 15.24 57.40 -40.49
C ALA A 43 14.92 57.37 -42.00
N GLY A 44 15.09 56.20 -42.62
CA GLY A 44 14.84 55.99 -44.06
C GLY A 44 15.98 56.40 -45.00
N VAL A 45 17.20 56.67 -44.52
CA VAL A 45 18.40 56.75 -45.38
C VAL A 45 18.67 55.41 -46.06
N THR A 46 19.22 55.43 -47.27
CA THR A 46 19.48 54.20 -48.05
C THR A 46 20.73 53.47 -47.63
N SER A 47 21.74 54.19 -47.12
CA SER A 47 22.96 53.62 -46.57
C SER A 47 23.67 54.61 -45.65
N MET A 48 24.33 54.09 -44.62
CA MET A 48 25.22 54.79 -43.69
C MET A 48 26.62 54.15 -43.67
N ALA A 49 26.88 53.24 -44.63
CA ALA A 49 28.05 52.37 -44.59
C ALA A 49 29.35 53.18 -44.70
N GLY A 50 30.26 53.02 -43.74
CA GLY A 50 31.54 53.74 -43.71
C GLY A 50 31.45 55.25 -43.43
N ALA A 51 30.27 55.79 -43.10
CA ALA A 51 30.14 57.19 -42.67
C ALA A 51 30.95 57.43 -41.38
N ASP A 52 31.57 58.60 -41.26
CA ASP A 52 32.41 58.97 -40.12
C ASP A 52 31.81 60.13 -39.33
N LEU A 53 31.22 59.81 -38.17
CA LEU A 53 30.61 60.72 -37.20
C LEU A 53 31.55 61.03 -36.02
N THR A 54 32.86 60.83 -36.15
CA THR A 54 33.81 61.12 -35.07
C THR A 54 33.66 62.56 -34.59
N GLY A 55 33.42 62.75 -33.29
CA GLY A 55 33.24 64.09 -32.69
C GLY A 55 31.85 64.72 -32.86
N ALA A 56 30.91 64.06 -33.54
CA ALA A 56 29.56 64.60 -33.74
C ALA A 56 28.76 64.71 -32.43
N THR A 57 28.01 65.80 -32.28
CA THR A 57 27.11 66.05 -31.16
C THR A 57 25.73 65.45 -31.43
N ILE A 58 25.40 64.35 -30.74
CA ILE A 58 24.18 63.55 -30.93
C ILE A 58 23.27 63.68 -29.70
N GLY A 59 21.96 63.85 -29.86
CA GLY A 59 21.03 63.99 -28.74
C GLY A 59 19.76 64.78 -29.06
N ASN A 60 18.93 65.06 -28.05
CA ASN A 60 17.69 65.83 -28.20
C ASN A 60 16.75 65.32 -29.30
N GLY A 61 16.57 63.99 -29.40
CA GLY A 61 15.67 63.38 -30.36
C GLY A 61 16.29 63.03 -31.72
N THR A 62 17.63 62.96 -31.82
CA THR A 62 18.30 62.44 -33.01
C THR A 62 17.80 61.01 -33.30
N ASP A 63 17.54 60.69 -34.57
CA ASP A 63 16.84 59.47 -34.96
C ASP A 63 17.61 58.70 -36.04
N PHE A 64 18.14 57.54 -35.67
CA PHE A 64 18.83 56.57 -36.54
C PHE A 64 17.97 55.32 -36.81
N SER A 65 16.65 55.41 -36.67
CA SER A 65 15.76 54.26 -36.81
C SER A 65 15.91 53.58 -38.18
N GLY A 66 16.01 52.25 -38.18
CA GLY A 66 16.16 51.41 -39.38
C GLY A 66 17.52 51.47 -40.08
N CYS A 67 18.51 52.19 -39.53
CA CYS A 67 19.84 52.29 -40.14
C CYS A 67 20.69 51.03 -39.85
N ASP A 68 21.53 50.65 -40.81
CA ASP A 68 22.67 49.75 -40.57
C ASP A 68 23.91 50.59 -40.23
N LEU A 69 24.34 50.51 -38.97
CA LEU A 69 25.48 51.25 -38.42
C LEU A 69 26.72 50.37 -38.22
N THR A 70 26.74 49.15 -38.77
CA THR A 70 27.81 48.16 -38.56
C THR A 70 29.22 48.67 -38.94
N THR A 71 29.30 49.47 -40.01
CA THR A 71 30.55 50.04 -40.54
C THR A 71 30.68 51.55 -40.32
N THR A 72 29.69 52.17 -39.68
CA THR A 72 29.72 53.60 -39.35
C THR A 72 30.73 53.85 -38.22
N GLN A 73 31.59 54.86 -38.39
CA GLN A 73 32.62 55.24 -37.44
C GLN A 73 32.08 56.33 -36.51
N PHE A 74 32.07 56.08 -35.21
CA PHE A 74 31.66 57.07 -34.20
C PHE A 74 32.83 57.64 -33.39
N GLY A 75 34.04 57.06 -33.53
CA GLY A 75 35.16 57.35 -32.64
C GLY A 75 34.89 56.83 -31.22
N PRO A 76 35.34 57.56 -30.16
CA PRO A 76 34.92 57.27 -28.78
C PRO A 76 33.40 57.31 -28.63
N ALA A 77 32.81 56.44 -27.81
CA ALA A 77 31.36 56.32 -27.64
C ALA A 77 30.70 57.71 -27.43
N PRO A 78 29.81 58.16 -28.33
CA PRO A 78 29.25 59.50 -28.27
C PRO A 78 28.24 59.64 -27.13
N LYS A 79 28.11 60.85 -26.58
CA LYS A 79 27.08 61.14 -25.56
C LYS A 79 25.73 61.32 -26.24
N PHE A 80 24.84 60.33 -26.16
CA PHE A 80 23.50 60.35 -26.79
C PHE A 80 22.45 61.28 -26.13
N GLY A 81 22.89 62.28 -25.35
CA GLY A 81 22.02 63.17 -24.57
C GLY A 81 21.57 62.61 -23.21
N SER A 82 20.96 63.48 -22.39
CA SER A 82 20.52 63.17 -21.02
C SER A 82 19.01 63.37 -20.76
N ASP A 83 18.25 63.85 -21.75
CA ASP A 83 16.81 64.12 -21.63
C ASP A 83 15.98 62.88 -22.02
N ALA A 84 15.29 62.30 -21.03
CA ALA A 84 14.44 61.12 -21.23
C ALA A 84 13.14 61.40 -22.03
N ALA A 85 12.73 62.67 -22.19
CA ALA A 85 11.60 63.06 -23.03
C ALA A 85 11.99 63.21 -24.52
N ARG A 86 13.29 63.33 -24.82
CA ARG A 86 13.85 63.53 -26.17
C ARG A 86 15.01 62.58 -26.44
N ARG A 87 14.74 61.29 -26.33
CA ARG A 87 15.71 60.19 -26.49
C ARG A 87 16.29 60.13 -27.89
N THR A 88 17.57 59.81 -27.99
CA THR A 88 18.14 59.38 -29.28
C THR A 88 17.55 58.01 -29.64
N ARG A 89 17.03 57.86 -30.87
CA ARG A 89 16.34 56.66 -31.32
C ARG A 89 17.20 55.82 -32.25
N PHE A 90 17.18 54.52 -32.02
CA PHE A 90 17.81 53.46 -32.82
C PHE A 90 16.79 52.38 -33.16
N THR A 91 15.52 52.74 -33.28
CA THR A 91 14.43 51.78 -33.42
C THR A 91 14.63 50.92 -34.68
N GLY A 92 14.75 49.60 -34.53
CA GLY A 92 14.99 48.67 -35.65
C GLY A 92 16.35 48.79 -36.34
N ALA A 93 17.31 49.52 -35.77
CA ALA A 93 18.65 49.69 -36.34
C ALA A 93 19.58 48.50 -36.01
N THR A 94 20.61 48.28 -36.82
CA THR A 94 21.73 47.39 -36.47
C THR A 94 22.90 48.23 -35.96
N ILE A 95 23.33 48.02 -34.71
CA ILE A 95 24.32 48.87 -34.05
C ILE A 95 25.42 48.03 -33.37
N PRO A 96 26.70 48.36 -33.57
CA PRO A 96 27.79 47.73 -32.83
C PRO A 96 27.77 48.06 -31.32
N TYR A 97 28.02 47.08 -30.45
CA TYR A 97 28.21 47.28 -29.00
C TYR A 97 29.29 48.32 -28.70
N ARG A 98 30.41 48.31 -29.44
CA ARG A 98 31.49 49.29 -29.30
C ARG A 98 31.05 50.75 -29.45
N THR A 99 29.94 50.99 -30.16
CA THR A 99 29.34 52.32 -30.32
C THR A 99 28.58 52.76 -29.06
N LEU A 100 27.99 51.80 -28.35
CA LEU A 100 27.19 52.04 -27.15
C LEU A 100 28.05 52.08 -25.87
N GLY A 101 29.09 51.24 -25.80
CA GLY A 101 29.94 51.06 -24.62
C GLY A 101 29.20 50.46 -23.41
N ASP A 102 29.77 50.61 -22.20
CA ASP A 102 29.22 50.02 -20.98
C ASP A 102 28.19 50.90 -20.24
N THR A 103 27.97 52.15 -20.69
CA THR A 103 27.06 53.10 -20.00
C THR A 103 26.06 53.71 -20.98
N TRP A 104 24.85 53.18 -20.97
CA TRP A 104 23.76 53.63 -21.84
C TRP A 104 22.92 54.67 -21.10
N GLY A 105 22.82 55.86 -21.71
CA GLY A 105 21.93 56.94 -21.27
C GLY A 105 20.47 56.70 -21.66
N PRO A 106 19.60 57.74 -21.61
CA PRO A 106 18.23 57.65 -22.08
C PRO A 106 18.17 57.61 -23.62
N ILE A 107 18.47 56.43 -24.16
CA ILE A 107 18.33 56.08 -25.58
C ILE A 107 17.13 55.14 -25.78
N ASP A 108 16.70 55.02 -27.03
CA ASP A 108 15.66 54.08 -27.44
C ASP A 108 16.24 53.07 -28.44
N LEU A 109 16.39 51.83 -27.99
CA LEU A 109 16.91 50.69 -28.75
C LEU A 109 15.77 49.72 -29.14
N THR A 110 14.54 50.21 -29.26
CA THR A 110 13.39 49.34 -29.57
C THR A 110 13.64 48.52 -30.84
N ARG A 111 13.71 47.19 -30.70
CA ARG A 111 13.98 46.19 -31.74
C ARG A 111 15.31 46.38 -32.47
N ALA A 112 16.27 47.05 -31.84
CA ALA A 112 17.62 47.18 -32.37
C ALA A 112 18.37 45.84 -32.31
N THR A 113 19.17 45.55 -33.33
CA THR A 113 20.10 44.40 -33.32
C THR A 113 21.47 44.91 -32.88
N ILE A 114 21.88 44.52 -31.67
CA ILE A 114 23.23 44.79 -31.18
C ILE A 114 24.14 43.66 -31.68
N VAL A 115 25.18 44.03 -32.43
CA VAL A 115 26.22 43.10 -32.89
C VAL A 115 27.46 43.25 -32.01
N ASP A 116 28.52 42.47 -32.30
CA ASP A 116 29.84 42.52 -31.63
C ASP A 116 29.84 42.62 -30.11
N TRP A 117 28.96 41.85 -29.46
CA TRP A 117 28.95 41.67 -28.00
C TRP A 117 30.34 41.22 -27.50
N PRO A 118 30.84 41.81 -26.40
CA PRO A 118 32.03 41.30 -25.73
C PRO A 118 31.69 40.03 -24.95
N ASP A 119 32.71 39.21 -24.65
CA ASP A 119 32.55 37.95 -23.91
C ASP A 119 32.02 38.14 -22.47
N ASP A 120 32.08 39.37 -21.93
CA ASP A 120 31.66 39.73 -20.58
C ASP A 120 31.10 41.17 -20.52
N ILE A 121 29.84 41.33 -20.07
CA ILE A 121 29.13 42.63 -19.93
C ILE A 121 28.67 42.93 -18.50
N ARG A 122 29.36 42.35 -17.49
CA ARG A 122 29.03 42.49 -16.06
C ARG A 122 28.83 43.94 -15.55
N ALA A 123 29.53 44.92 -16.13
CA ALA A 123 29.47 46.32 -15.67
C ALA A 123 28.42 47.19 -16.39
N LEU A 124 27.59 46.61 -17.27
CA LEU A 124 26.64 47.35 -18.10
C LEU A 124 25.70 48.22 -17.26
N THR A 125 25.67 49.52 -17.49
CA THR A 125 24.73 50.46 -16.89
C THR A 125 23.78 50.98 -17.96
N ALA A 126 22.57 50.43 -18.03
CA ALA A 126 21.52 50.85 -18.95
C ALA A 126 20.40 51.60 -18.19
N GLY A 127 20.72 52.81 -17.74
CA GLY A 127 19.82 53.60 -16.90
C GLY A 127 18.78 54.38 -17.73
N ARG A 128 17.51 54.23 -17.40
CA ARG A 128 16.37 54.87 -18.09
C ARG A 128 16.31 54.55 -19.58
N THR A 129 16.98 53.53 -20.08
CA THR A 129 17.02 53.14 -21.51
C THR A 129 15.75 52.40 -21.92
N VAL A 130 15.28 52.56 -23.16
CA VAL A 130 14.23 51.71 -23.75
C VAL A 130 14.91 50.58 -24.52
N LEU A 131 14.75 49.36 -24.06
CA LEU A 131 15.42 48.15 -24.55
C LEU A 131 14.41 47.16 -25.15
N THR A 132 13.29 47.69 -25.64
CA THR A 132 12.17 46.86 -26.06
C THR A 132 12.61 45.93 -27.19
N GLY A 133 12.53 44.60 -27.10
CA GLY A 133 12.89 43.70 -28.20
C GLY A 133 14.40 43.44 -28.40
N VAL A 134 15.26 43.81 -27.46
CA VAL A 134 16.72 43.58 -27.51
C VAL A 134 17.08 42.21 -26.93
N SER A 135 17.98 41.44 -27.57
CA SER A 135 18.42 40.13 -27.06
C SER A 135 19.71 40.22 -26.23
N PHE A 136 19.66 39.63 -25.04
CA PHE A 136 20.76 39.37 -24.10
C PHE A 136 20.95 37.87 -23.83
N ALA A 137 20.44 36.99 -24.71
CA ALA A 137 20.44 35.55 -24.48
C ALA A 137 21.86 35.01 -24.23
N GLY A 138 22.02 34.21 -23.17
CA GLY A 138 23.31 33.61 -22.77
C GLY A 138 24.37 34.58 -22.22
N GLN A 139 24.05 35.87 -22.09
CA GLN A 139 25.02 36.87 -21.64
C GLN A 139 25.22 36.87 -20.11
N ASN A 140 26.43 37.26 -19.69
CA ASN A 140 26.74 37.49 -18.27
C ASN A 140 26.53 38.96 -17.91
N LEU A 141 25.43 39.24 -17.22
CA LEU A 141 25.00 40.56 -16.77
C LEU A 141 25.19 40.76 -15.26
N ALA A 142 26.07 39.96 -14.63
CA ALA A 142 26.29 40.04 -13.19
C ALA A 142 26.85 41.42 -12.80
N GLY A 143 26.07 42.22 -12.07
CA GLY A 143 26.43 43.61 -11.70
C GLY A 143 25.82 44.69 -12.59
N ALA A 144 25.10 44.32 -13.65
CA ALA A 144 24.50 45.27 -14.58
C ALA A 144 23.35 46.08 -13.93
N ARG A 145 23.22 47.36 -14.29
CA ARG A 145 22.26 48.30 -13.69
C ARG A 145 21.24 48.80 -14.69
N PHE A 146 19.97 48.42 -14.49
CA PHE A 146 18.84 48.79 -15.36
C PHE A 146 17.87 49.81 -14.71
N ASN A 147 18.37 50.73 -13.88
CA ASN A 147 17.53 51.68 -13.11
C ASN A 147 16.56 52.45 -14.03
N GLY A 148 15.25 52.22 -13.89
CA GLY A 148 14.20 52.89 -14.68
C GLY A 148 14.18 52.54 -16.17
N ALA A 149 14.84 51.46 -16.59
CA ALA A 149 14.83 50.98 -17.97
C ALA A 149 13.52 50.27 -18.31
N THR A 150 13.17 50.26 -19.60
CA THR A 150 12.01 49.54 -20.15
C THR A 150 12.52 48.31 -20.92
N LEU A 151 12.19 47.10 -20.47
CA LEU A 151 12.74 45.84 -20.97
C LEU A 151 11.70 44.96 -21.70
N ARG A 152 10.69 45.59 -22.32
CA ARG A 152 9.59 44.89 -23.00
C ARG A 152 10.15 43.99 -24.10
N ASP A 153 9.72 42.75 -24.24
CA ASP A 153 10.16 41.86 -25.35
C ASP A 153 11.67 41.61 -25.44
N ALA A 154 12.44 41.99 -24.42
CA ALA A 154 13.86 41.68 -24.39
C ALA A 154 14.04 40.18 -24.10
N ASP A 155 14.99 39.55 -24.79
CA ASP A 155 15.28 38.11 -24.65
C ASP A 155 16.42 37.91 -23.65
N PHE A 156 16.12 37.35 -22.47
CA PHE A 156 17.10 37.07 -21.41
C PHE A 156 17.31 35.57 -21.19
N ARG A 157 16.92 34.70 -22.13
CA ARG A 157 17.04 33.26 -21.96
C ARG A 157 18.49 32.87 -21.60
N HIS A 158 18.64 32.11 -20.52
CA HIS A 158 19.94 31.67 -19.99
C HIS A 158 20.92 32.79 -19.58
N ALA A 159 20.48 34.05 -19.43
CA ALA A 159 21.34 35.11 -18.93
C ALA A 159 21.63 34.96 -17.42
N VAL A 160 22.81 35.43 -16.98
CA VAL A 160 23.24 35.43 -15.58
C VAL A 160 23.13 36.85 -15.00
N LEU A 161 22.28 37.05 -13.97
CA LEU A 161 22.00 38.37 -13.36
C LEU A 161 22.45 38.45 -11.89
N SER A 162 23.34 37.55 -11.46
CA SER A 162 23.81 37.44 -10.07
C SER A 162 24.64 38.65 -9.62
N ALA A 163 24.65 38.96 -8.31
CA ALA A 163 25.42 40.06 -7.72
C ALA A 163 25.30 41.43 -8.43
N GLY A 164 24.18 42.14 -8.25
CA GLY A 164 24.08 43.58 -8.54
C GLY A 164 23.09 44.05 -9.62
N ALA A 165 22.25 43.16 -10.18
CA ALA A 165 21.12 43.48 -11.06
C ALA A 165 19.79 42.91 -10.51
N PRO A 166 18.58 43.46 -10.80
CA PRO A 166 18.24 44.76 -11.41
C PRO A 166 18.17 45.93 -10.39
N GLY A 167 18.09 47.15 -10.91
CA GLY A 167 17.97 48.38 -10.14
C GLY A 167 16.59 48.58 -9.48
N ARG A 168 16.51 49.44 -8.45
CA ARG A 168 15.23 49.86 -7.85
C ARG A 168 14.30 50.37 -8.99
N ALA A 169 13.09 49.82 -9.10
CA ALA A 169 12.03 50.20 -10.05
C ALA A 169 12.23 49.81 -11.54
N ALA A 170 12.84 48.65 -11.84
CA ALA A 170 12.81 48.07 -13.20
C ALA A 170 11.47 47.35 -13.47
N GLU A 171 10.97 47.42 -14.72
CA GLU A 171 9.71 46.80 -15.14
C GLU A 171 9.92 45.88 -16.36
N PHE A 172 9.50 44.61 -16.21
CA PHE A 172 9.44 43.59 -17.26
C PHE A 172 7.95 43.36 -17.59
N THR A 173 7.54 43.52 -18.85
CA THR A 173 6.13 43.39 -19.27
C THR A 173 5.99 42.74 -20.65
N THR A 174 4.83 42.15 -20.92
CA THR A 174 4.38 41.71 -22.26
C THR A 174 4.46 42.82 -23.32
N ALA A 175 4.71 42.40 -24.56
CA ALA A 175 4.64 43.20 -25.78
C ALA A 175 3.30 43.91 -25.96
N GLY A 176 3.27 44.95 -26.80
CA GLY A 176 2.03 45.51 -27.32
C GLY A 176 1.22 44.56 -28.21
N ASP A 177 1.83 43.48 -28.71
CA ASP A 177 1.19 42.42 -29.51
C ASP A 177 0.74 41.19 -28.69
N GLY A 178 0.95 41.23 -27.36
CA GLY A 178 0.60 40.14 -26.44
C GLY A 178 1.69 39.10 -26.19
N THR A 179 2.86 39.21 -26.82
CA THR A 179 3.99 38.28 -26.61
C THR A 179 4.62 38.46 -25.22
N PRO A 180 4.79 37.39 -24.41
CA PRO A 180 5.48 37.45 -23.11
C PRO A 180 6.97 37.80 -23.22
N CYS A 181 7.51 38.57 -22.27
CA CYS A 181 8.96 38.64 -22.06
C CYS A 181 9.47 37.29 -21.56
N ASP A 182 10.46 36.68 -22.21
CA ASP A 182 10.94 35.32 -21.91
C ASP A 182 12.25 35.34 -21.10
N LEU A 183 12.16 34.85 -19.87
CA LEU A 183 13.23 34.68 -18.89
C LEU A 183 13.39 33.21 -18.48
N THR A 184 13.00 32.28 -19.36
CA THR A 184 13.09 30.84 -19.08
C THR A 184 14.52 30.45 -18.72
N GLY A 185 14.69 29.80 -17.56
CA GLY A 185 15.98 29.32 -17.06
C GLY A 185 16.97 30.40 -16.63
N ALA A 186 16.55 31.67 -16.51
CA ALA A 186 17.43 32.75 -16.04
C ALA A 186 17.85 32.56 -14.57
N THR A 187 19.08 32.94 -14.23
CA THR A 187 19.61 32.81 -12.85
C THR A 187 19.70 34.16 -12.15
N PHE A 188 18.98 34.27 -11.04
CA PHE A 188 18.91 35.37 -10.08
C PHE A 188 19.42 34.95 -8.68
N ALA A 189 20.07 33.79 -8.54
CA ALA A 189 20.53 33.30 -7.24
C ALA A 189 21.42 34.32 -6.52
N GLY A 190 21.07 34.66 -5.27
CA GLY A 190 21.72 35.69 -4.45
C GLY A 190 21.61 37.13 -4.98
N ALA A 191 20.83 37.37 -6.05
CA ALA A 191 20.66 38.69 -6.64
C ALA A 191 19.76 39.58 -5.78
N ARG A 192 19.88 40.91 -5.97
CA ARG A 192 19.03 41.89 -5.31
C ARG A 192 17.95 42.33 -6.27
N VAL A 193 16.74 41.80 -6.12
CA VAL A 193 15.61 41.99 -7.04
C VAL A 193 14.50 42.84 -6.41
N ASP A 194 14.86 43.74 -5.49
CA ASP A 194 13.93 44.57 -4.74
C ASP A 194 13.19 45.59 -5.64
N ARG A 195 11.87 45.72 -5.45
CA ARG A 195 11.01 46.69 -6.15
C ARG A 195 11.04 46.54 -7.67
N VAL A 196 11.14 45.30 -8.14
CA VAL A 196 11.05 44.93 -9.56
C VAL A 196 9.66 44.39 -9.86
N THR A 197 9.11 44.71 -11.04
CA THR A 197 7.81 44.21 -11.48
C THR A 197 7.96 43.34 -12.72
N PHE A 198 7.49 42.10 -12.65
CA PHE A 198 7.36 41.16 -13.76
C PHE A 198 5.87 40.97 -14.10
N THR A 199 5.42 41.40 -15.27
CA THR A 199 4.02 41.32 -15.69
C THR A 199 3.88 40.52 -16.98
N GLY A 200 3.27 39.33 -16.90
CA GLY A 200 3.05 38.47 -18.05
C GLY A 200 4.36 37.98 -18.71
N CYS A 201 5.40 37.79 -17.90
CA CYS A 201 6.67 37.22 -18.35
C CYS A 201 6.64 35.68 -18.25
N THR A 202 7.49 34.99 -19.01
CA THR A 202 7.74 33.55 -18.85
C THR A 202 9.00 33.37 -18.01
N LEU A 203 8.85 32.95 -16.76
CA LEU A 203 9.92 32.73 -15.77
C LEU A 203 10.10 31.24 -15.47
N SER A 204 9.68 30.37 -16.38
CA SER A 204 9.75 28.92 -16.20
C SER A 204 11.19 28.49 -15.94
N ARG A 205 11.42 27.69 -14.90
CA ARG A 205 12.75 27.22 -14.46
C ARG A 205 13.76 28.32 -14.09
N ALA A 206 13.33 29.56 -13.88
CA ALA A 206 14.20 30.62 -13.37
C ALA A 206 14.61 30.33 -11.91
N ASP A 207 15.84 30.68 -11.53
CA ASP A 207 16.41 30.41 -10.21
C ASP A 207 16.59 31.69 -9.40
N PHE A 208 15.79 31.88 -8.36
CA PHE A 208 15.85 32.98 -7.40
C PHE A 208 16.48 32.59 -6.06
N THR A 209 17.17 31.44 -5.95
CA THR A 209 17.67 30.91 -4.68
C THR A 209 18.46 31.96 -3.88
N GLY A 210 18.04 32.26 -2.66
CA GLY A 210 18.67 33.26 -1.77
C GLY A 210 18.63 34.72 -2.26
N ALA A 211 17.86 35.04 -3.31
CA ALA A 211 17.67 36.41 -3.78
C ALA A 211 16.85 37.26 -2.78
N THR A 212 17.04 38.58 -2.79
CA THR A 212 16.17 39.52 -2.07
C THR A 212 15.04 40.00 -2.97
N LEU A 213 13.80 39.92 -2.47
CA LEU A 213 12.58 40.17 -3.24
C LEU A 213 11.67 41.22 -2.55
N GLU A 214 12.27 42.21 -1.88
CA GLU A 214 11.50 43.21 -1.14
C GLU A 214 10.64 44.05 -2.09
N GLN A 215 9.31 44.02 -1.93
CA GLN A 215 8.35 44.77 -2.76
C GLN A 215 8.40 44.42 -4.25
N THR A 216 8.85 43.20 -4.57
CA THR A 216 8.86 42.65 -5.93
C THR A 216 7.47 42.15 -6.30
N HIS A 217 7.04 42.39 -7.54
CA HIS A 217 5.73 41.99 -8.05
C HIS A 217 5.90 40.97 -9.20
N PHE A 218 5.26 39.82 -9.13
CA PHE A 218 5.31 38.79 -10.19
C PHE A 218 4.13 38.80 -11.17
N GLY A 219 3.18 39.74 -11.02
CA GLY A 219 2.15 40.05 -12.03
C GLY A 219 1.34 38.84 -12.49
N THR A 220 1.16 38.65 -13.80
CA THR A 220 0.53 37.44 -14.40
C THR A 220 1.56 36.50 -15.03
N SER A 221 2.77 36.43 -14.47
CA SER A 221 3.90 35.69 -15.05
C SER A 221 3.77 34.17 -14.85
N ARG A 222 4.38 33.39 -15.75
CA ARG A 222 4.44 31.92 -15.64
C ARG A 222 5.66 31.49 -14.84
N LEU A 223 5.47 30.67 -13.80
CA LEU A 223 6.51 30.28 -12.85
C LEU A 223 6.76 28.77 -12.80
N ASP A 224 6.38 28.06 -13.88
CA ASP A 224 6.51 26.61 -14.01
C ASP A 224 7.95 26.14 -13.75
N GLY A 225 8.20 25.43 -12.66
CA GLY A 225 9.53 24.91 -12.32
C GLY A 225 10.54 25.93 -11.78
N ALA A 226 10.11 27.17 -11.50
CA ALA A 226 10.98 28.19 -10.91
C ALA A 226 11.41 27.81 -9.48
N ARG A 227 12.57 28.31 -9.02
CA ARG A 227 13.13 28.04 -7.69
C ARG A 227 13.21 29.30 -6.86
N PHE A 228 12.65 29.28 -5.66
CA PHE A 228 12.66 30.36 -4.67
C PHE A 228 13.29 29.90 -3.35
N ASP A 229 14.17 28.90 -3.40
CA ASP A 229 14.72 28.27 -2.21
C ASP A 229 15.47 29.29 -1.34
N HIS A 230 15.29 29.23 -0.02
CA HIS A 230 15.94 30.11 0.96
C HIS A 230 15.75 31.62 0.71
N THR A 231 14.63 32.02 0.09
CA THR A 231 14.29 33.43 -0.14
C THR A 231 13.29 33.95 0.91
N ASP A 232 13.42 35.23 1.29
CA ASP A 232 12.37 35.94 2.04
C ASP A 232 11.43 36.63 1.05
N MET A 233 10.19 36.12 1.00
CA MET A 233 9.12 36.58 0.12
C MET A 233 7.99 37.26 0.88
N THR A 234 8.17 37.58 2.17
CA THR A 234 7.11 38.15 3.01
C THR A 234 6.58 39.50 2.51
N LYS A 235 7.41 40.25 1.78
CA LYS A 235 7.07 41.54 1.16
C LYS A 235 6.94 41.46 -0.37
N THR A 236 6.89 40.26 -0.93
CA THR A 236 6.68 40.02 -2.36
C THR A 236 5.18 39.92 -2.62
N ALA A 237 4.73 40.44 -3.77
CA ALA A 237 3.32 40.44 -4.14
C ALA A 237 3.08 39.64 -5.42
N PHE A 238 2.04 38.80 -5.36
CA PHE A 238 1.55 38.00 -6.46
C PHE A 238 0.14 38.50 -6.83
N ALA A 239 -0.17 38.66 -8.13
CA ALA A 239 -1.56 38.77 -8.57
C ALA A 239 -2.37 37.50 -8.22
N VAL A 240 -3.70 37.60 -8.22
CA VAL A 240 -4.58 36.46 -7.94
C VAL A 240 -4.46 35.42 -9.06
N ASN A 241 -4.32 34.13 -8.73
CA ASN A 241 -4.26 32.98 -9.66
C ASN A 241 -3.00 32.87 -10.56
N HIS A 242 -1.81 32.84 -9.95
CA HIS A 242 -0.60 32.49 -10.70
C HIS A 242 -0.64 31.09 -11.28
N VAL A 243 0.04 30.94 -12.42
CA VAL A 243 0.30 29.65 -13.04
C VAL A 243 1.64 29.14 -12.51
N PHE A 244 1.56 28.36 -11.42
CA PHE A 244 2.62 27.45 -11.01
C PHE A 244 2.61 26.19 -11.88
N SER A 245 3.64 25.36 -11.70
CA SER A 245 3.72 24.09 -12.42
C SER A 245 2.49 23.22 -12.19
N THR A 246 2.08 22.51 -13.23
CA THR A 246 1.13 21.39 -13.15
C THR A 246 1.79 20.04 -13.37
N ASP A 247 3.10 20.02 -13.61
CA ASP A 247 3.91 18.83 -13.87
C ASP A 247 4.71 18.45 -12.60
N PRO A 248 4.43 17.29 -11.98
CA PRO A 248 5.18 16.80 -10.82
C PRO A 248 6.69 16.61 -11.06
N ALA A 249 7.14 16.49 -12.31
CA ALA A 249 8.56 16.41 -12.66
C ALA A 249 9.25 17.78 -12.73
N ASN A 250 8.49 18.88 -12.78
CA ASN A 250 8.99 20.24 -12.94
C ASN A 250 8.36 21.18 -11.91
N ARG A 251 8.45 20.83 -10.62
CA ARG A 251 7.82 21.54 -9.50
C ARG A 251 8.38 22.94 -9.29
N THR A 252 7.51 23.88 -8.92
CA THR A 252 7.96 25.19 -8.42
C THR A 252 8.39 25.04 -6.97
N SER A 253 9.63 25.43 -6.65
CA SER A 253 10.28 25.12 -5.37
C SER A 253 10.34 26.34 -4.44
N PHE A 254 9.96 26.14 -3.17
CA PHE A 254 10.03 27.14 -2.09
C PHE A 254 10.79 26.58 -0.87
N ARG A 255 11.78 25.71 -1.10
CA ARG A 255 12.45 25.00 0.00
C ARG A 255 13.13 25.97 0.96
N GLY A 256 12.83 25.88 2.25
CA GLY A 256 13.43 26.75 3.26
C GLY A 256 13.15 28.25 3.06
N ALA A 257 12.16 28.62 2.23
CA ALA A 257 11.78 30.01 1.99
C ALA A 257 10.84 30.52 3.10
N THR A 258 10.74 31.84 3.24
CA THR A 258 9.75 32.48 4.11
C THR A 258 8.68 33.15 3.26
N VAL A 259 7.42 32.72 3.38
CA VAL A 259 6.31 33.14 2.49
C VAL A 259 5.05 33.53 3.30
N ASN A 260 4.13 34.26 2.65
CA ASN A 260 2.77 34.51 3.16
C ASN A 260 1.73 33.79 2.27
N VAL A 261 0.90 32.89 2.79
CA VAL A 261 -0.21 32.23 2.06
C VAL A 261 -1.06 33.24 1.32
N ILE A 262 -1.60 34.25 2.03
CA ILE A 262 -2.63 35.15 1.52
C ILE A 262 -2.09 36.02 0.38
N ALA A 263 -0.81 36.40 0.46
CA ALA A 263 -0.16 37.28 -0.51
C ALA A 263 0.61 36.54 -1.62
N THR A 264 0.93 35.25 -1.44
CA THR A 264 1.92 34.53 -2.27
C THR A 264 1.34 33.31 -3.00
N ILE A 265 0.71 32.36 -2.30
CA ILE A 265 0.35 31.04 -2.85
C ILE A 265 -1.15 30.69 -2.78
N PHE A 266 -1.96 31.52 -2.09
CA PHE A 266 -3.41 31.43 -1.96
C PHE A 266 -3.92 29.98 -1.80
N THR A 267 -4.90 29.54 -2.61
CA THR A 267 -5.52 28.21 -2.56
C THR A 267 -5.04 27.25 -3.65
N THR A 268 -3.96 27.56 -4.38
CA THR A 268 -3.40 26.69 -5.44
C THR A 268 -1.94 26.37 -5.16
N TRP A 269 -1.72 25.23 -4.53
CA TRP A 269 -0.42 24.65 -4.16
C TRP A 269 -0.03 23.47 -5.05
N THR A 270 -0.76 23.25 -6.13
CA THR A 270 -0.49 22.20 -7.11
C THR A 270 0.98 22.19 -7.53
N CYS A 271 1.61 21.02 -7.43
CA CYS A 271 3.03 20.78 -7.74
C CYS A 271 4.02 21.77 -7.09
N LEU A 272 3.69 22.35 -5.93
CA LEU A 272 4.64 23.11 -5.13
C LEU A 272 5.52 22.19 -4.30
N ASP A 273 6.77 22.60 -4.10
CA ASP A 273 7.67 22.02 -3.12
C ASP A 273 7.79 22.95 -1.91
N LEU A 274 7.12 22.59 -0.81
CA LEU A 274 7.04 23.38 0.40
C LEU A 274 7.88 22.77 1.53
N THR A 275 8.90 21.98 1.20
CA THR A 275 9.79 21.36 2.20
C THR A 275 10.48 22.45 3.04
N ASP A 276 10.38 22.36 4.37
CA ASP A 276 10.98 23.30 5.33
C ASP A 276 10.58 24.78 5.14
N VAL A 277 9.48 25.06 4.44
CA VAL A 277 9.00 26.43 4.24
C VAL A 277 8.51 27.05 5.56
N THR A 278 8.80 28.33 5.79
CA THR A 278 8.20 29.11 6.87
C THR A 278 7.05 29.94 6.34
N ILE A 279 5.82 29.59 6.71
CA ILE A 279 4.62 30.32 6.29
C ILE A 279 4.15 31.23 7.44
N THR A 280 4.35 32.53 7.31
CA THR A 280 4.18 33.49 8.43
C THR A 280 2.73 33.78 8.82
N ASP A 281 1.78 33.55 7.91
CA ASP A 281 0.34 33.77 8.10
C ASP A 281 -0.50 32.48 8.04
N LEU A 282 0.13 31.29 8.16
CA LEU A 282 -0.55 29.99 8.05
C LEU A 282 -1.70 29.86 9.05
N ARG A 283 -1.48 30.24 10.32
CA ARG A 283 -2.52 30.17 11.35
C ARG A 283 -3.71 31.06 11.03
N THR A 284 -3.47 32.27 10.52
CA THR A 284 -4.51 33.19 10.05
C THR A 284 -5.30 32.59 8.88
N ALA A 285 -4.62 31.93 7.93
CA ALA A 285 -5.27 31.25 6.82
C ALA A 285 -6.13 30.06 7.30
N ILE A 286 -5.66 29.34 8.31
CA ILE A 286 -6.42 28.27 8.94
C ILE A 286 -7.67 28.83 9.66
N ASP A 287 -7.51 29.83 10.53
CA ASP A 287 -8.60 30.40 11.34
C ASP A 287 -9.69 31.06 10.49
N SER A 288 -9.34 31.58 9.32
CA SER A 288 -10.29 32.17 8.37
C SER A 288 -11.01 31.14 7.49
N GLY A 289 -10.60 29.86 7.52
CA GLY A 289 -11.14 28.82 6.64
C GLY A 289 -10.72 28.97 5.17
N ALA A 290 -9.64 29.71 4.89
CA ALA A 290 -9.18 29.99 3.54
C ALA A 290 -8.71 28.73 2.79
N LEU A 291 -8.36 27.67 3.52
CA LEU A 291 -7.89 26.39 2.95
C LEU A 291 -9.03 25.45 2.53
N ARG A 292 -10.30 25.86 2.72
CA ARG A 292 -11.44 25.10 2.20
C ARG A 292 -11.28 25.00 0.67
N THR A 293 -11.45 23.80 0.10
CA THR A 293 -11.23 23.53 -1.35
C THR A 293 -9.81 23.81 -1.86
N LEU A 294 -8.81 23.78 -0.98
CA LEU A 294 -7.40 23.88 -1.37
C LEU A 294 -7.06 22.91 -2.51
N LYS A 295 -6.40 23.40 -3.56
CA LYS A 295 -5.81 22.57 -4.62
C LYS A 295 -4.34 22.37 -4.31
N ALA A 296 -3.95 21.16 -3.94
CA ALA A 296 -2.58 20.81 -3.58
C ALA A 296 -2.17 19.49 -4.25
N GLN A 297 -2.66 19.24 -5.48
CA GLN A 297 -2.34 18.01 -6.19
C GLN A 297 -0.83 17.92 -6.39
N ASN A 298 -0.30 16.75 -6.08
CA ASN A 298 1.10 16.41 -6.10
C ASN A 298 1.96 17.26 -5.17
N ALA A 299 1.47 18.23 -4.41
CA ALA A 299 2.31 19.11 -3.58
C ALA A 299 3.16 18.35 -2.55
N ILE A 300 4.36 18.85 -2.24
CA ILE A 300 5.19 18.31 -1.15
C ILE A 300 4.96 19.20 0.08
N LEU A 301 4.27 18.67 1.08
CA LEU A 301 3.85 19.38 2.29
C LEU A 301 4.62 18.91 3.54
N THR A 302 5.74 18.23 3.36
CA THR A 302 6.44 17.48 4.39
C THR A 302 6.65 18.30 5.68
N GLY A 303 6.19 17.76 6.82
CA GLY A 303 6.38 18.37 8.15
C GLY A 303 5.48 19.57 8.48
N MET A 304 4.55 19.96 7.60
CA MET A 304 3.70 21.13 7.82
C MET A 304 2.68 20.91 8.96
N ASP A 305 2.45 21.94 9.77
CA ASP A 305 1.38 21.96 10.78
C ASP A 305 0.09 22.53 10.20
N LEU A 306 -0.85 21.64 9.88
CA LEU A 306 -2.20 21.94 9.40
C LEU A 306 -3.25 21.55 10.45
N SER A 307 -2.87 21.53 11.73
CA SER A 307 -3.78 21.16 12.81
C SER A 307 -4.98 22.12 12.92
N GLY A 308 -6.17 21.54 13.07
CA GLY A 308 -7.45 22.25 13.09
C GLY A 308 -7.83 22.90 11.76
N ALA A 309 -7.15 22.58 10.64
CA ALA A 309 -7.45 23.19 9.36
C ALA A 309 -8.76 22.70 8.73
N ASP A 310 -9.54 23.63 8.17
CA ASP A 310 -10.66 23.27 7.29
C ASP A 310 -10.14 23.05 5.87
N LEU A 311 -9.93 21.78 5.55
CA LEU A 311 -9.55 21.25 4.24
C LEU A 311 -10.73 20.53 3.59
N SER A 312 -11.97 20.87 3.95
CA SER A 312 -13.16 20.22 3.39
C SER A 312 -13.13 20.36 1.87
N ARG A 313 -13.32 19.25 1.16
CA ARG A 313 -13.30 19.19 -0.32
C ARG A 313 -11.99 19.70 -0.94
N ALA A 314 -10.88 19.72 -0.20
CA ALA A 314 -9.56 19.94 -0.77
C ALA A 314 -9.19 18.80 -1.73
N ASP A 315 -8.37 19.10 -2.73
CA ASP A 315 -7.79 18.12 -3.64
C ASP A 315 -6.28 18.01 -3.39
N LEU A 316 -5.92 16.95 -2.67
CA LEU A 316 -4.58 16.55 -2.26
C LEU A 316 -4.07 15.36 -3.09
N THR A 317 -4.66 15.08 -4.26
CA THR A 317 -4.29 13.93 -5.09
C THR A 317 -2.78 13.88 -5.34
N GLY A 318 -2.11 12.79 -4.97
CA GLY A 318 -0.67 12.59 -5.13
C GLY A 318 0.23 13.42 -4.21
N ALA A 319 -0.33 14.18 -3.26
CA ALA A 319 0.45 15.00 -2.35
C ALA A 319 1.31 14.17 -1.39
N ASP A 320 2.48 14.69 -1.05
CA ASP A 320 3.35 14.16 0.00
C ASP A 320 2.99 14.82 1.35
N LEU A 321 2.33 14.04 2.20
CA LEU A 321 1.89 14.36 3.54
C LEU A 321 2.83 13.79 4.62
N THR A 322 4.05 13.37 4.26
CA THR A 322 5.04 12.83 5.20
C THR A 322 5.24 13.80 6.38
N ALA A 323 5.07 13.30 7.61
CA ALA A 323 5.17 14.11 8.83
C ALA A 323 4.23 15.31 8.97
N VAL A 324 3.15 15.41 8.18
CA VAL A 324 2.16 16.48 8.33
C VAL A 324 1.30 16.25 9.57
N ASP A 325 1.05 17.32 10.32
CA ASP A 325 0.11 17.34 11.43
C ASP A 325 -1.27 17.82 10.96
N LEU A 326 -2.26 16.91 10.95
CA LEU A 326 -3.67 17.16 10.60
C LEU A 326 -4.58 16.91 11.81
N ARG A 327 -4.05 16.98 13.05
CA ARG A 327 -4.86 16.73 14.25
C ARG A 327 -6.04 17.71 14.33
N GLY A 328 -7.24 17.18 14.51
CA GLY A 328 -8.48 17.96 14.56
C GLY A 328 -8.84 18.70 13.27
N ALA A 329 -8.15 18.47 12.15
CA ALA A 329 -8.50 19.07 10.87
C ALA A 329 -9.79 18.47 10.29
N THR A 330 -10.52 19.24 9.47
CA THR A 330 -11.71 18.78 8.75
C THR A 330 -11.34 18.58 7.28
N LEU A 331 -11.29 17.32 6.84
CA LEU A 331 -11.04 16.86 5.47
C LEU A 331 -12.29 16.18 4.87
N ASP A 332 -13.49 16.52 5.35
CA ASP A 332 -14.73 15.92 4.87
C ASP A 332 -14.89 16.12 3.35
N GLY A 333 -15.10 15.01 2.64
CA GLY A 333 -15.19 14.96 1.18
C GLY A 333 -13.94 15.41 0.43
N ALA A 334 -12.77 15.49 1.07
CA ALA A 334 -11.51 15.78 0.41
C ALA A 334 -11.06 14.61 -0.48
N VAL A 335 -10.29 14.91 -1.52
CA VAL A 335 -9.69 13.93 -2.43
C VAL A 335 -8.22 13.79 -2.06
N LEU A 336 -7.83 12.65 -1.51
CA LEU A 336 -6.47 12.31 -1.08
C LEU A 336 -5.95 11.09 -1.86
N ARG A 337 -6.30 10.97 -3.15
CA ARG A 337 -5.96 9.78 -3.91
C ARG A 337 -4.47 9.69 -4.14
N GLY A 338 -3.87 8.53 -3.88
CA GLY A 338 -2.44 8.31 -4.10
C GLY A 338 -1.50 9.17 -3.23
N VAL A 339 -1.99 9.72 -2.10
CA VAL A 339 -1.14 10.48 -1.17
C VAL A 339 -0.04 9.63 -0.56
N LYS A 340 1.08 10.27 -0.24
CA LYS A 340 2.21 9.67 0.48
C LYS A 340 2.33 10.31 1.86
N GLY A 341 1.86 9.65 2.90
CA GLY A 341 2.15 10.00 4.29
C GLY A 341 3.06 8.93 4.89
N THR A 342 4.35 9.04 4.63
CA THR A 342 5.33 8.12 5.22
C THR A 342 5.89 8.69 6.51
N ALA A 343 6.74 7.92 7.16
CA ALA A 343 7.54 8.36 8.29
C ALA A 343 9.01 8.55 7.86
N GLU A 344 9.25 8.80 6.57
CA GLU A 344 10.59 8.95 6.01
C GLU A 344 11.31 10.15 6.62
N LEU A 345 12.51 9.87 7.13
CA LEU A 345 13.44 10.85 7.69
C LEU A 345 14.41 11.30 6.59
N PHE A 346 15.11 10.34 5.98
CA PHE A 346 15.95 10.54 4.80
C PHE A 346 16.13 9.22 4.03
N ARG A 347 16.65 9.32 2.80
CA ARG A 347 16.95 8.16 1.94
C ARG A 347 18.35 8.27 1.35
N VAL A 348 18.99 7.12 1.19
CA VAL A 348 20.27 6.96 0.50
C VAL A 348 20.04 6.06 -0.72
N ASP A 349 20.19 6.61 -1.92
CA ASP A 349 19.97 5.90 -3.19
C ASP A 349 21.25 5.21 -3.69
N ASP A 350 21.10 4.03 -4.30
CA ASP A 350 22.17 3.31 -4.98
C ASP A 350 22.40 3.91 -6.38
N ARG A 351 23.18 4.99 -6.42
CA ARG A 351 23.50 5.70 -7.67
C ARG A 351 24.87 5.28 -8.20
N PRO A 352 25.02 5.08 -9.53
CA PRO A 352 26.31 4.74 -10.13
C PRO A 352 27.38 5.79 -9.79
N GLY A 353 28.47 5.36 -9.14
CA GLY A 353 29.59 6.22 -8.76
C GLY A 353 29.49 6.86 -7.37
N GLU A 354 28.37 6.70 -6.65
CA GLU A 354 28.21 7.19 -5.28
C GLU A 354 28.36 6.04 -4.28
N PRO A 355 29.45 6.00 -3.47
CA PRO A 355 29.72 4.86 -2.59
C PRO A 355 28.84 4.82 -1.34
N GLU A 356 28.07 5.87 -1.05
CA GLU A 356 27.35 6.04 0.22
C GLU A 356 26.36 4.90 0.49
N TYR A 357 25.56 4.51 -0.51
CA TYR A 357 24.64 3.36 -0.39
C TYR A 357 25.38 2.10 0.06
N SER A 358 26.44 1.73 -0.69
CA SER A 358 27.21 0.52 -0.42
C SER A 358 27.92 0.57 0.95
N ALA A 359 28.40 1.75 1.35
CA ALA A 359 29.05 1.98 2.62
C ALA A 359 28.05 1.89 3.79
N PHE A 360 26.88 2.51 3.66
CA PHE A 360 25.82 2.49 4.67
C PHE A 360 25.22 1.09 4.81
N PHE A 361 24.89 0.44 3.69
CA PHE A 361 24.41 -0.95 3.65
C PHE A 361 25.41 -1.90 4.35
N SER A 362 26.70 -1.76 4.03
CA SER A 362 27.74 -2.58 4.65
C SER A 362 27.99 -2.23 6.12
N ALA A 363 27.75 -0.99 6.54
CA ALA A 363 27.84 -0.58 7.94
C ALA A 363 26.69 -1.20 8.76
N LEU A 364 25.47 -1.15 8.24
CA LEU A 364 24.29 -1.76 8.85
C LEU A 364 24.46 -3.28 9.01
N LYS A 365 24.91 -3.98 7.96
CA LYS A 365 25.21 -5.42 8.00
C LYS A 365 26.24 -5.82 9.05
N ARG A 366 27.26 -4.98 9.25
CA ARG A 366 28.37 -5.25 10.20
C ARG A 366 28.12 -4.69 11.60
N ASN A 367 26.93 -4.14 11.87
CA ASN A 367 26.64 -3.43 13.13
C ASN A 367 27.71 -2.38 13.47
N ALA A 368 28.16 -1.62 12.47
CA ALA A 368 29.20 -0.61 12.63
C ALA A 368 28.59 0.73 13.08
N ALA A 369 28.18 0.82 14.36
CA ALA A 369 27.46 1.95 14.94
C ALA A 369 28.07 3.33 14.61
N ALA A 370 29.38 3.50 14.74
CA ALA A 370 30.05 4.78 14.43
C ALA A 370 29.89 5.22 12.95
N LYS A 371 29.89 4.26 12.01
CA LYS A 371 29.68 4.56 10.58
C LYS A 371 28.22 4.85 10.27
N VAL A 372 27.29 4.17 10.94
CA VAL A 372 25.85 4.46 10.84
C VAL A 372 25.55 5.86 11.37
N ALA A 373 26.06 6.19 12.55
CA ALA A 373 25.91 7.52 13.14
C ALA A 373 26.51 8.63 12.25
N ALA A 374 27.62 8.36 11.55
CA ALA A 374 28.20 9.31 10.60
C ALA A 374 27.28 9.61 9.40
N VAL A 375 26.60 8.60 8.84
CA VAL A 375 25.62 8.78 7.75
C VAL A 375 24.42 9.60 8.23
N PHE A 376 23.91 9.28 9.42
CA PHE A 376 22.82 10.02 10.07
C PHE A 376 23.20 11.50 10.31
N ALA A 377 24.41 11.76 10.81
CA ALA A 377 24.92 13.12 11.00
C ALA A 377 25.11 13.88 9.68
N ALA A 378 25.59 13.20 8.62
CA ALA A 378 25.73 13.79 7.29
C ALA A 378 24.38 14.22 6.68
N HIS A 379 23.29 13.55 7.07
CA HIS A 379 21.92 13.89 6.68
C HIS A 379 21.21 14.81 7.69
N GLY A 380 21.93 15.43 8.64
CA GLY A 380 21.35 16.39 9.59
C GLY A 380 20.61 15.79 10.78
N HIS A 381 20.76 14.48 11.02
CA HIS A 381 20.09 13.75 12.10
C HIS A 381 21.09 13.03 13.01
N PRO A 382 22.01 13.73 13.70
CA PRO A 382 23.10 13.09 14.45
C PRO A 382 22.57 12.19 15.59
N LEU A 383 23.09 10.97 15.66
CA LEU A 383 22.80 10.01 16.74
C LEU A 383 23.77 10.20 17.90
N THR A 384 23.31 9.90 19.13
CA THR A 384 24.20 9.82 20.29
C THR A 384 25.14 8.61 20.15
N THR A 385 26.38 8.87 19.73
CA THR A 385 27.35 7.84 19.29
C THR A 385 27.65 6.77 20.35
N ASP A 386 27.67 7.12 21.63
CA ASP A 386 27.93 6.20 22.75
C ASP A 386 26.81 5.17 22.98
N HIS A 387 25.63 5.40 22.41
CA HIS A 387 24.44 4.56 22.58
C HIS A 387 23.82 4.07 21.27
N CYS A 388 24.48 4.31 20.13
CA CYS A 388 23.99 3.85 18.83
C CYS A 388 24.07 2.32 18.74
N THR A 389 22.93 1.68 18.51
CA THR A 389 22.78 0.23 18.34
C THR A 389 22.19 -0.07 16.97
N VAL A 390 22.64 -1.16 16.34
CA VAL A 390 22.03 -1.69 15.12
C VAL A 390 21.62 -3.13 15.35
N GLU A 391 20.33 -3.41 15.20
CA GLU A 391 19.74 -4.74 15.30
C GLU A 391 19.19 -5.17 13.94
N THR A 392 19.38 -6.43 13.54
CA THR A 392 18.71 -6.97 12.35
C THR A 392 18.39 -8.44 12.52
N ASN A 393 17.18 -8.81 12.07
CA ASN A 393 16.74 -10.20 11.97
C ASN A 393 16.70 -10.68 10.50
N ARG A 394 16.81 -9.76 9.53
CA ARG A 394 16.95 -10.06 8.10
C ARG A 394 17.96 -9.09 7.47
N PRO A 395 19.24 -9.46 7.40
CA PRO A 395 20.36 -8.56 7.14
C PRO A 395 20.42 -7.96 5.73
N ASP A 396 19.40 -8.18 4.89
CA ASP A 396 19.33 -7.67 3.50
C ASP A 396 18.08 -6.82 3.24
N LEU A 397 17.12 -6.79 4.16
CA LEU A 397 15.83 -6.14 3.94
C LEU A 397 15.60 -4.95 4.86
N TRP A 398 15.98 -5.05 6.13
CA TRP A 398 15.75 -3.97 7.08
C TRP A 398 16.66 -4.10 8.32
N TRP A 399 16.83 -2.98 9.01
CA TRP A 399 17.58 -2.84 10.26
C TRP A 399 16.84 -1.91 11.19
N TRP A 400 17.02 -2.13 12.48
CA TRP A 400 16.64 -1.20 13.52
C TRP A 400 17.89 -0.48 13.99
N VAL A 401 17.88 0.85 13.94
CA VAL A 401 18.95 1.71 14.45
C VAL A 401 18.36 2.50 15.59
N ALA A 402 18.94 2.44 16.77
CA ALA A 402 18.44 3.22 17.91
C ALA A 402 19.58 3.85 18.69
N ASP A 403 19.27 4.94 19.38
CA ASP A 403 20.14 5.57 20.35
C ASP A 403 19.40 5.78 21.68
N SER A 404 19.97 6.58 22.60
CA SER A 404 19.35 6.83 23.91
C SER A 404 18.02 7.59 23.86
N GLN A 405 17.69 8.24 22.74
CA GLN A 405 16.54 9.14 22.58
C GLN A 405 15.48 8.59 21.63
N ALA A 406 15.88 7.94 20.54
CA ALA A 406 14.99 7.57 19.46
C ALA A 406 15.40 6.27 18.77
N GLY A 407 14.44 5.73 18.00
CA GLY A 407 14.60 4.50 17.24
C GLY A 407 14.09 4.64 15.81
N TYR A 408 14.86 4.12 14.88
CA TYR A 408 14.72 4.31 13.44
C TYR A 408 14.68 2.96 12.74
N THR A 409 13.84 2.86 11.72
CA THR A 409 13.81 1.70 10.83
C THR A 409 14.49 2.03 9.53
N VAL A 410 15.56 1.32 9.20
CA VAL A 410 16.22 1.44 7.91
C VAL A 410 15.76 0.29 7.03
N ALA A 411 15.13 0.58 5.90
CA ALA A 411 14.59 -0.43 4.99
C ALA A 411 15.28 -0.36 3.62
N ALA A 412 15.81 -1.49 3.14
CA ALA A 412 16.26 -1.64 1.77
C ALA A 412 15.05 -1.91 0.88
N ARG A 413 14.77 -1.01 -0.06
CA ARG A 413 13.64 -1.13 -0.99
C ARG A 413 13.94 -0.44 -2.32
N THR A 414 13.14 -0.72 -3.33
CA THR A 414 13.20 0.05 -4.58
C THR A 414 12.22 1.21 -4.51
N VAL A 415 12.71 2.45 -4.64
CA VAL A 415 11.90 3.67 -4.70
C VAL A 415 12.10 4.28 -6.09
N GLU A 416 11.00 4.49 -6.83
CA GLU A 416 11.05 5.10 -8.17
C GLU A 416 12.01 4.37 -9.14
N GLY A 417 12.11 3.05 -9.00
CA GLY A 417 12.99 2.20 -9.83
C GLY A 417 14.46 2.14 -9.36
N VAL A 418 14.83 2.90 -8.34
CA VAL A 418 16.18 2.94 -7.77
C VAL A 418 16.23 2.15 -6.46
N ARG A 419 17.26 1.34 -6.27
CA ARG A 419 17.49 0.64 -5.00
C ARG A 419 17.93 1.67 -3.96
N SER A 420 17.25 1.73 -2.82
CA SER A 420 17.49 2.76 -1.80
C SER A 420 17.44 2.17 -0.39
N LEU A 421 18.19 2.78 0.52
CA LEU A 421 18.07 2.60 1.97
C LEU A 421 17.24 3.77 2.49
N VAL A 422 16.02 3.47 2.92
CA VAL A 422 15.12 4.48 3.46
C VAL A 422 15.11 4.41 4.97
N VAL A 423 15.43 5.53 5.62
CA VAL A 423 15.40 5.69 7.06
C VAL A 423 14.05 6.26 7.46
N LEU A 424 13.36 5.55 8.35
CA LEU A 424 12.00 5.86 8.78
C LEU A 424 12.00 6.11 10.29
N ASP A 425 11.42 7.23 10.70
CA ASP A 425 11.20 7.64 12.09
C ASP A 425 9.70 7.62 12.39
N ALA A 426 9.25 6.67 13.22
CA ALA A 426 7.83 6.54 13.58
C ALA A 426 7.26 7.80 14.26
N GLY A 427 8.10 8.65 14.88
CA GLY A 427 7.67 9.94 15.44
C GLY A 427 7.20 10.96 14.39
N ARG A 428 7.60 10.75 13.13
CA ARG A 428 7.28 11.56 11.94
C ARG A 428 6.15 10.98 11.08
N ALA A 429 5.38 10.02 11.58
CA ALA A 429 4.19 9.57 10.86
C ALA A 429 3.14 10.70 10.75
N THR A 430 2.42 10.75 9.64
CA THR A 430 1.32 11.71 9.42
C THR A 430 0.22 11.52 10.48
N ARG A 431 -0.27 12.62 11.07
CA ARG A 431 -1.20 12.57 12.20
C ARG A 431 -2.57 13.10 11.83
N PHE A 432 -3.58 12.24 11.86
CA PHE A 432 -5.00 12.55 11.65
C PHE A 432 -5.81 12.43 12.95
N ASP A 433 -5.18 12.47 14.13
CA ASP A 433 -5.90 12.23 15.38
C ASP A 433 -7.02 13.25 15.59
N GLY A 434 -8.24 12.77 15.80
CA GLY A 434 -9.46 13.59 15.93
C GLY A 434 -9.89 14.31 14.64
N ALA A 435 -9.27 14.05 13.49
CA ALA A 435 -9.63 14.67 12.23
C ALA A 435 -10.97 14.14 11.68
N GLY A 436 -11.72 14.99 10.99
CA GLY A 436 -12.88 14.60 10.19
C GLY A 436 -12.44 14.23 8.78
N LEU A 437 -12.74 13.03 8.31
CA LEU A 437 -12.48 12.52 6.96
C LEU A 437 -13.74 11.89 6.37
N ALA A 438 -14.93 12.36 6.76
CA ALA A 438 -16.16 11.73 6.35
C ALA A 438 -16.33 11.83 4.82
N GLY A 439 -16.49 10.69 4.15
CA GLY A 439 -16.58 10.61 2.69
C GLY A 439 -15.32 11.02 1.92
N ALA A 440 -14.16 11.13 2.58
CA ALA A 440 -12.90 11.44 1.90
C ALA A 440 -12.45 10.26 1.00
N ASP A 441 -11.84 10.57 -0.15
CA ASP A 441 -11.33 9.57 -1.09
C ASP A 441 -9.81 9.41 -0.94
N LEU A 442 -9.39 8.35 -0.27
CA LEU A 442 -7.99 7.94 -0.09
C LEU A 442 -7.64 6.73 -0.97
N SER A 443 -8.40 6.48 -2.04
CA SER A 443 -8.14 5.37 -2.98
C SER A 443 -6.91 5.64 -3.87
N PRO A 444 -6.33 4.64 -4.56
CA PRO A 444 -5.24 4.86 -5.50
C PRO A 444 -5.59 5.82 -6.65
N ASP A 445 -4.59 6.53 -7.15
CA ASP A 445 -4.65 7.34 -8.36
C ASP A 445 -3.82 6.70 -9.48
N GLY A 446 -4.46 5.97 -10.38
CA GLY A 446 -3.79 5.29 -11.49
C GLY A 446 -2.69 4.33 -11.01
N ALA A 447 -1.42 4.68 -11.28
CA ALA A 447 -0.25 3.92 -10.85
C ALA A 447 0.21 4.23 -9.41
N ASN A 448 -0.27 5.34 -8.82
CA ASN A 448 0.13 5.78 -7.50
C ASN A 448 -0.82 5.19 -6.44
N GLY A 449 -0.30 4.27 -5.62
CA GLY A 449 -1.01 3.79 -4.43
C GLY A 449 -1.00 4.83 -3.31
N THR A 450 -2.07 4.85 -2.50
CA THR A 450 -2.09 5.63 -1.25
C THR A 450 -1.22 4.93 -0.22
N VAL A 451 -0.23 5.63 0.34
CA VAL A 451 0.72 5.09 1.32
C VAL A 451 0.67 5.93 2.60
N LEU A 452 0.16 5.37 3.68
CA LEU A 452 -0.05 6.01 4.98
C LEU A 452 0.50 5.14 6.12
N ARG A 453 1.68 4.55 5.91
CA ARG A 453 2.30 3.61 6.86
C ARG A 453 2.58 4.27 8.20
N GLY A 454 2.09 3.66 9.26
CA GLY A 454 2.24 4.17 10.63
C GLY A 454 1.45 5.44 10.96
N ALA A 455 0.63 5.96 10.04
CA ALA A 455 -0.18 7.14 10.28
C ALA A 455 -1.15 6.94 11.46
N THR A 456 -1.40 8.01 12.21
CA THR A 456 -2.29 7.97 13.38
C THR A 456 -3.66 8.56 13.02
N PHE A 457 -4.72 7.87 13.40
CA PHE A 457 -6.13 8.20 13.17
C PHE A 457 -6.93 8.05 14.48
N THR A 458 -6.28 8.23 15.63
CA THR A 458 -6.90 8.02 16.94
C THR A 458 -8.11 8.95 17.08
N ASN A 459 -9.28 8.39 17.38
CA ASN A 459 -10.56 9.11 17.44
C ASN A 459 -10.95 9.91 16.17
N ALA A 460 -10.32 9.63 15.01
CA ALA A 460 -10.70 10.27 13.75
C ALA A 460 -12.06 9.77 13.23
N VAL A 461 -12.72 10.57 12.37
CA VAL A 461 -14.02 10.25 11.78
C VAL A 461 -13.87 9.99 10.29
N LEU A 462 -13.73 8.73 9.90
CA LEU A 462 -13.61 8.23 8.53
C LEU A 462 -14.91 7.58 8.02
N ASP A 463 -16.07 8.00 8.53
CA ASP A 463 -17.37 7.45 8.10
C ASP A 463 -17.52 7.65 6.57
N ARG A 464 -17.72 6.54 5.83
CA ARG A 464 -17.79 6.49 4.35
C ARG A 464 -16.52 6.90 3.59
N ALA A 465 -15.36 7.01 4.25
CA ALA A 465 -14.11 7.26 3.55
C ALA A 465 -13.70 6.04 2.71
N ASP A 466 -13.04 6.25 1.57
CA ASP A 466 -12.50 5.19 0.73
C ASP A 466 -10.99 5.03 0.93
N LEU A 467 -10.57 3.97 1.60
CA LEU A 467 -9.18 3.55 1.80
C LEU A 467 -8.88 2.24 1.04
N THR A 468 -9.66 1.92 0.01
CA THR A 468 -9.48 0.72 -0.81
C THR A 468 -8.04 0.63 -1.33
N ARG A 469 -7.35 -0.49 -1.11
CA ARG A 469 -5.94 -0.71 -1.49
C ARG A 469 -4.92 0.28 -0.90
N ALA A 470 -5.29 1.06 0.13
CA ALA A 470 -4.33 1.90 0.84
C ALA A 470 -3.33 1.04 1.61
N ASP A 471 -2.08 1.49 1.67
CA ASP A 471 -1.04 0.89 2.49
C ASP A 471 -0.95 1.59 3.85
N LEU A 472 -1.55 0.97 4.85
CA LEU A 472 -1.62 1.39 6.25
C LEU A 472 -0.80 0.43 7.14
N SER A 473 0.14 -0.31 6.53
CA SER A 473 0.94 -1.28 7.25
C SER A 473 1.94 -0.61 8.19
N ARG A 474 2.47 -1.40 9.12
CA ARG A 474 3.60 -0.98 9.95
C ARG A 474 4.82 -0.57 9.14
N ILE A 475 5.43 0.52 9.58
CA ILE A 475 6.73 1.00 9.10
C ILE A 475 7.79 -0.08 9.35
N ASN A 476 7.75 -0.68 10.55
CA ASN A 476 8.63 -1.75 10.95
C ASN A 476 7.86 -3.06 11.19
N PRO A 477 8.13 -4.13 10.42
CA PRO A 477 7.41 -5.40 10.54
C PRO A 477 7.53 -6.10 11.91
N TYR A 478 8.49 -5.70 12.76
CA TYR A 478 8.80 -6.34 14.03
C TYR A 478 8.38 -5.50 15.25
N ARG A 479 7.93 -4.27 15.02
CA ARG A 479 7.56 -3.32 16.06
C ARG A 479 6.13 -2.86 15.89
N SER A 480 5.26 -3.39 16.74
CA SER A 480 3.81 -3.16 16.66
C SER A 480 3.41 -1.70 16.88
N GLU A 481 4.24 -0.92 17.57
CA GLU A 481 4.09 0.50 17.85
C GLU A 481 4.20 1.38 16.60
N THR A 482 4.78 0.85 15.51
CA THR A 482 4.98 1.57 14.24
C THR A 482 3.87 1.34 13.21
N ALA A 483 2.81 0.63 13.61
CA ALA A 483 1.64 0.38 12.78
C ALA A 483 0.67 1.56 12.76
N ALA A 484 -0.16 1.64 11.73
CA ALA A 484 -1.22 2.65 11.69
C ALA A 484 -2.17 2.48 12.88
N GLN A 485 -2.56 3.61 13.48
CA GLN A 485 -3.34 3.62 14.72
C GLN A 485 -4.75 4.14 14.46
N PHE A 486 -5.76 3.31 14.67
CA PHE A 486 -7.18 3.60 14.51
C PHE A 486 -7.93 3.49 15.85
N ILE A 487 -7.25 3.69 16.97
CA ILE A 487 -7.83 3.47 18.30
C ILE A 487 -9.02 4.43 18.50
N GLY A 488 -10.20 3.89 18.74
CA GLY A 488 -11.45 4.66 18.89
C GLY A 488 -11.93 5.36 17.62
N ALA A 489 -11.29 5.16 16.46
CA ALA A 489 -11.69 5.78 15.21
C ALA A 489 -13.09 5.33 14.78
N ARG A 490 -13.83 6.24 14.13
CA ARG A 490 -15.11 5.93 13.50
C ARG A 490 -14.89 5.69 12.02
N MET A 491 -15.26 4.52 11.53
CA MET A 491 -15.00 4.06 10.17
C MET A 491 -16.24 3.39 9.59
N ARG A 492 -17.43 3.92 9.90
CA ARG A 492 -18.69 3.30 9.51
C ARG A 492 -18.83 3.38 7.99
N HIS A 493 -19.13 2.27 7.34
CA HIS A 493 -19.22 2.16 5.89
C HIS A 493 -17.96 2.59 5.12
N ALA A 494 -16.78 2.56 5.78
CA ALA A 494 -15.52 2.85 5.10
C ALA A 494 -15.15 1.74 4.09
N GLY A 495 -14.58 2.14 2.95
CA GLY A 495 -13.98 1.22 2.00
C GLY A 495 -12.57 0.85 2.44
N LEU A 496 -12.29 -0.42 2.71
CA LEU A 496 -10.97 -0.95 3.07
C LEU A 496 -10.60 -2.18 2.23
N ALA A 497 -11.32 -2.42 1.14
CA ALA A 497 -11.14 -3.62 0.33
C ALA A 497 -9.69 -3.70 -0.15
N ARG A 498 -9.03 -4.83 0.11
CA ARG A 498 -7.61 -5.07 -0.22
C ARG A 498 -6.63 -4.04 0.35
N ALA A 499 -7.01 -3.29 1.39
CA ALA A 499 -6.08 -2.43 2.12
C ALA A 499 -5.05 -3.27 2.90
N ALA A 500 -3.84 -2.75 3.08
CA ALA A 500 -2.81 -3.38 3.90
C ALA A 500 -2.80 -2.73 5.29
N LEU A 501 -3.33 -3.43 6.30
CA LEU A 501 -3.46 -3.04 7.70
C LEU A 501 -2.58 -3.94 8.61
N ASP A 502 -1.48 -4.46 8.08
CA ASP A 502 -0.60 -5.37 8.81
C ASP A 502 -0.05 -4.71 10.09
N GLY A 503 -0.40 -5.29 11.24
CA GLY A 503 -0.05 -4.81 12.57
C GLY A 503 -0.93 -3.66 13.08
N ALA A 504 -1.88 -3.15 12.30
CA ALA A 504 -2.67 -1.97 12.63
C ALA A 504 -3.40 -2.10 13.97
N LYS A 505 -3.51 -0.98 14.69
CA LYS A 505 -4.17 -0.89 15.99
C LYS A 505 -5.59 -0.37 15.83
N LEU A 506 -6.56 -1.26 15.73
CA LEU A 506 -7.98 -0.96 15.53
C LEU A 506 -8.79 -1.07 16.85
N GLY A 507 -8.12 -0.93 17.99
CA GLY A 507 -8.74 -1.08 19.30
C GLY A 507 -9.96 -0.17 19.47
N SER A 508 -11.11 -0.75 19.81
CA SER A 508 -12.40 -0.03 19.96
C SER A 508 -12.90 0.75 18.73
N ALA A 509 -12.31 0.54 17.55
CA ALA A 509 -12.73 1.21 16.32
C ALA A 509 -14.17 0.83 15.93
N ALA A 510 -14.96 1.78 15.43
CA ALA A 510 -16.31 1.53 14.93
C ALA A 510 -16.28 1.24 13.43
N LEU A 511 -16.37 -0.03 13.05
CA LEU A 511 -16.26 -0.55 11.68
C LEU A 511 -17.61 -1.02 11.12
N HIS A 512 -18.74 -0.60 11.70
CA HIS A 512 -20.08 -0.95 11.23
C HIS A 512 -20.22 -0.71 9.71
N GLY A 513 -20.50 -1.76 8.94
CA GLY A 513 -20.69 -1.69 7.49
C GLY A 513 -19.42 -1.46 6.68
N ALA A 514 -18.23 -1.50 7.30
CA ALA A 514 -16.97 -1.35 6.59
C ALA A 514 -16.71 -2.54 5.65
N ASN A 515 -16.14 -2.27 4.49
CA ASN A 515 -15.79 -3.28 3.50
C ASN A 515 -14.30 -3.64 3.63
N LEU A 516 -13.98 -4.77 4.25
CA LEU A 516 -12.62 -5.29 4.41
C LEU A 516 -12.34 -6.51 3.49
N ILE A 517 -13.10 -6.68 2.41
CA ILE A 517 -12.96 -7.83 1.51
C ILE A 517 -11.52 -7.93 1.00
N GLY A 518 -10.87 -9.06 1.26
CA GLY A 518 -9.49 -9.33 0.86
C GLY A 518 -8.44 -8.39 1.47
N ALA A 519 -8.77 -7.61 2.49
CA ALA A 519 -7.80 -6.78 3.21
C ALA A 519 -6.79 -7.65 3.97
N SER A 520 -5.55 -7.16 4.12
CA SER A 520 -4.53 -7.80 4.95
C SER A 520 -4.50 -7.15 6.32
N LEU A 521 -4.76 -7.91 7.38
CA LEU A 521 -4.70 -7.49 8.78
C LEU A 521 -3.81 -8.45 9.59
N LYS A 522 -2.70 -8.90 9.00
CA LYS A 522 -1.77 -9.80 9.69
C LYS A 522 -1.25 -9.15 10.97
N ASP A 523 -1.31 -9.88 12.09
CA ASP A 523 -0.92 -9.42 13.42
C ASP A 523 -1.65 -8.12 13.88
N ALA A 524 -2.78 -7.78 13.27
CA ALA A 524 -3.55 -6.60 13.66
C ALA A 524 -4.24 -6.80 15.01
N ASP A 525 -4.46 -5.69 15.71
CA ASP A 525 -5.11 -5.65 17.01
C ASP A 525 -6.50 -5.04 16.85
N LEU A 526 -7.53 -5.89 16.85
CA LEU A 526 -8.94 -5.51 16.78
C LEU A 526 -9.61 -5.61 18.16
N THR A 527 -8.87 -5.48 19.26
CA THR A 527 -9.42 -5.61 20.61
C THR A 527 -10.58 -4.62 20.82
N GLY A 528 -11.77 -5.12 21.16
CA GLY A 528 -12.96 -4.29 21.34
C GLY A 528 -13.52 -3.63 20.08
N ALA A 529 -12.98 -3.94 18.89
CA ALA A 529 -13.45 -3.36 17.64
C ALA A 529 -14.93 -3.74 17.39
N ARG A 530 -15.69 -2.82 16.80
CA ARG A 530 -17.14 -2.97 16.59
C ARG A 530 -17.44 -3.15 15.11
N LEU A 531 -17.49 -4.40 14.68
CA LEU A 531 -17.72 -4.79 13.29
C LEU A 531 -19.15 -5.28 13.04
N GLY A 532 -19.83 -5.77 14.08
CA GLY A 532 -21.11 -6.47 13.95
C GLY A 532 -22.34 -5.61 13.70
N THR A 533 -23.51 -6.26 13.64
CA THR A 533 -24.84 -5.68 13.42
C THR A 533 -25.38 -4.85 14.60
N LEU A 534 -24.62 -4.74 15.68
CA LEU A 534 -25.04 -4.09 16.92
C LEU A 534 -24.19 -2.84 17.15
N SER A 535 -24.80 -1.66 17.01
CA SER A 535 -24.18 -0.40 17.40
C SER A 535 -24.55 -0.08 18.84
N GLU A 536 -23.57 -0.21 19.73
CA GLU A 536 -23.73 0.13 21.15
C GLU A 536 -24.26 1.56 21.33
N LEU A 537 -25.33 1.67 22.13
CA LEU A 537 -25.91 2.92 22.61
C LEU A 537 -25.34 3.24 23.99
N PHE A 538 -25.47 2.29 24.92
CA PHE A 538 -24.90 2.36 26.26
C PHE A 538 -24.65 0.96 26.81
N ARG A 539 -23.79 0.86 27.82
CA ARG A 539 -23.56 -0.37 28.59
C ARG A 539 -23.66 -0.12 30.08
N LEU A 540 -24.24 -1.08 30.80
CA LEU A 540 -24.37 -1.07 32.26
C LEU A 540 -23.50 -2.18 32.83
N VAL A 541 -22.61 -1.85 33.76
CA VAL A 541 -21.75 -2.83 34.43
C VAL A 541 -22.54 -3.48 35.56
N LYS A 542 -22.41 -4.80 35.74
CA LYS A 542 -23.10 -5.53 36.83
C LYS A 542 -22.79 -4.98 38.23
N ALA A 543 -21.62 -4.38 38.42
CA ALA A 543 -21.22 -3.73 39.68
C ALA A 543 -22.02 -2.44 39.98
N ASP A 544 -22.56 -1.77 38.95
CA ASP A 544 -23.48 -0.64 39.11
C ASP A 544 -24.91 -1.18 39.32
N THR A 545 -25.23 -1.51 40.55
CA THR A 545 -26.39 -2.34 40.88
C THR A 545 -27.74 -1.69 40.58
N GLY A 546 -27.85 -0.36 40.55
CA GLY A 546 -29.14 0.31 40.38
C GLY A 546 -29.75 0.08 38.99
N SER A 547 -29.12 0.68 37.97
CA SER A 547 -29.61 0.62 36.59
C SER A 547 -29.49 -0.78 35.99
N TYR A 548 -28.43 -1.52 36.32
CA TYR A 548 -28.23 -2.88 35.82
C TYR A 548 -29.35 -3.82 36.29
N ILE A 549 -29.67 -3.82 37.59
CA ILE A 549 -30.70 -4.70 38.15
C ILE A 549 -32.07 -4.27 37.62
N ALA A 550 -32.34 -2.95 37.57
CA ALA A 550 -33.61 -2.43 37.05
C ALA A 550 -33.83 -2.86 35.59
N LEU A 551 -32.85 -2.67 34.71
CA LEU A 551 -32.96 -3.07 33.31
C LEU A 551 -33.09 -4.60 33.18
N LEU A 552 -32.27 -5.37 33.89
CA LEU A 552 -32.34 -6.83 33.84
C LEU A 552 -33.70 -7.35 34.30
N ALA A 553 -34.25 -6.80 35.38
CA ALA A 553 -35.57 -7.18 35.89
C ALA A 553 -36.66 -6.83 34.88
N ALA A 554 -36.60 -5.64 34.28
CA ALA A 554 -37.55 -5.23 33.24
C ALA A 554 -37.51 -6.15 32.02
N LEU A 555 -36.30 -6.48 31.53
CA LEU A 555 -36.11 -7.40 30.40
C LEU A 555 -36.64 -8.81 30.70
N LYS A 556 -36.40 -9.33 31.91
CA LYS A 556 -36.92 -10.65 32.33
C LYS A 556 -38.44 -10.67 32.48
N ALA A 557 -39.03 -9.57 32.92
CA ALA A 557 -40.49 -9.44 33.12
C ALA A 557 -41.25 -9.06 31.84
N GLY A 558 -40.55 -8.68 30.77
CA GLY A 558 -41.17 -8.08 29.59
C GLY A 558 -41.73 -6.67 29.84
N ASP A 559 -41.25 -5.98 30.88
CA ASP A 559 -41.69 -4.64 31.26
C ASP A 559 -41.03 -3.56 30.39
N VAL A 560 -41.73 -3.20 29.32
CA VAL A 560 -41.32 -2.15 28.38
C VAL A 560 -41.20 -0.78 29.06
N SER A 561 -42.08 -0.47 30.02
CA SER A 561 -42.07 0.85 30.68
C SER A 561 -40.84 0.99 31.58
N GLY A 562 -40.51 -0.06 32.34
CA GLY A 562 -39.29 -0.12 33.13
C GLY A 562 -38.03 -0.05 32.28
N ALA A 563 -37.99 -0.78 31.16
CA ALA A 563 -36.86 -0.71 30.23
C ALA A 563 -36.70 0.71 29.64
N ALA A 564 -37.80 1.32 29.19
CA ALA A 564 -37.80 2.66 28.63
C ALA A 564 -37.33 3.74 29.62
N LEU A 565 -37.65 3.60 30.92
CA LEU A 565 -37.14 4.48 31.97
C LEU A 565 -35.61 4.41 32.08
N VAL A 566 -35.02 3.21 32.06
CA VAL A 566 -33.56 3.05 32.12
C VAL A 566 -32.89 3.58 30.85
N PHE A 567 -33.46 3.29 29.68
CA PHE A 567 -33.00 3.80 28.39
C PHE A 567 -33.00 5.34 28.36
N ALA A 568 -34.08 5.98 28.85
CA ALA A 568 -34.16 7.44 28.97
C ALA A 568 -33.14 7.99 29.98
N ALA A 569 -32.94 7.33 31.12
CA ALA A 569 -31.92 7.70 32.11
C ALA A 569 -30.49 7.61 31.56
N CYS A 570 -30.25 6.71 30.59
CA CYS A 570 -28.99 6.60 29.86
C CYS A 570 -28.89 7.55 28.66
N GLY A 571 -29.87 8.45 28.43
CA GLY A 571 -29.87 9.41 27.33
C GLY A 571 -30.37 8.87 25.99
N HIS A 572 -30.95 7.67 25.96
CA HIS A 572 -31.43 7.00 24.75
C HIS A 572 -32.91 6.61 24.89
N PRO A 573 -33.87 7.55 24.97
CA PRO A 573 -35.27 7.23 25.16
C PRO A 573 -35.80 6.37 24.01
N ILE A 574 -36.52 5.30 24.37
CA ILE A 574 -37.17 4.39 23.41
C ILE A 574 -38.69 4.49 23.54
N PRO A 575 -39.46 4.15 22.48
CA PRO A 575 -40.91 4.12 22.56
C PRO A 575 -41.38 3.13 23.64
N SER A 576 -42.41 3.51 24.40
CA SER A 576 -43.02 2.68 25.46
C SER A 576 -44.52 2.46 25.25
N GLY A 577 -44.98 2.63 24.01
CA GLY A 577 -46.39 2.44 23.64
C GLY A 577 -46.80 0.96 23.65
N PRO A 578 -48.12 0.66 23.58
CA PRO A 578 -48.65 -0.70 23.70
C PRO A 578 -48.23 -1.65 22.55
N ALA A 579 -47.72 -1.11 21.43
CA ALA A 579 -47.20 -1.90 20.32
C ALA A 579 -45.77 -2.41 20.56
N VAL A 580 -45.03 -1.85 21.53
CA VAL A 580 -43.66 -2.23 21.83
C VAL A 580 -43.67 -3.46 22.72
N THR A 581 -42.82 -4.42 22.40
CA THR A 581 -42.68 -5.68 23.12
C THR A 581 -41.21 -5.98 23.38
N ILE A 582 -40.95 -6.70 24.47
CA ILE A 582 -39.63 -7.29 24.74
C ILE A 582 -39.73 -8.77 24.41
N THR A 583 -38.97 -9.20 23.40
CA THR A 583 -38.82 -10.62 23.04
C THR A 583 -37.48 -11.15 23.54
N THR A 584 -37.47 -12.38 24.03
CA THR A 584 -36.24 -13.04 24.47
C THR A 584 -35.78 -13.97 23.36
N ALA A 585 -34.63 -13.68 22.75
CA ALA A 585 -34.01 -14.54 21.74
C ALA A 585 -33.23 -15.69 22.40
N VAL A 586 -32.47 -15.36 23.45
CA VAL A 586 -31.73 -16.33 24.27
C VAL A 586 -32.00 -16.04 25.74
N PRO A 587 -32.57 -17.00 26.49
CA PRO A 587 -32.87 -16.81 27.91
C PRO A 587 -31.68 -16.28 28.70
N GLU A 588 -31.91 -15.22 29.48
CA GLU A 588 -30.93 -14.55 30.32
C GLU A 588 -29.70 -13.92 29.62
N ARG A 589 -29.68 -13.88 28.28
CA ARG A 589 -28.55 -13.37 27.50
C ARG A 589 -28.94 -12.32 26.46
N ASN A 590 -30.00 -12.54 25.68
CA ASN A 590 -30.31 -11.71 24.52
C ASN A 590 -31.80 -11.36 24.48
N TRP A 591 -32.07 -10.07 24.54
CA TRP A 591 -33.41 -9.50 24.45
C TRP A 591 -33.49 -8.52 23.28
N SER A 592 -34.65 -8.50 22.64
CA SER A 592 -34.99 -7.57 21.56
C SER A 592 -36.18 -6.74 22.01
N ILE A 593 -36.07 -5.41 21.94
CA ILE A 593 -37.14 -4.46 22.22
C ILE A 593 -37.58 -3.85 20.91
N GLY A 594 -38.80 -4.12 20.48
CA GLY A 594 -39.30 -3.62 19.19
C GLY A 594 -40.81 -3.56 19.13
N ASP A 595 -41.32 -2.78 18.18
CA ASP A 595 -42.75 -2.53 17.94
C ASP A 595 -43.44 -3.59 17.06
N GLY A 596 -42.77 -4.72 16.81
CA GLY A 596 -43.27 -5.79 15.93
C GLY A 596 -43.24 -5.47 14.43
N SER A 597 -42.86 -4.25 14.03
CA SER A 597 -42.76 -3.85 12.61
C SER A 597 -41.48 -4.36 11.92
N GLY A 598 -40.50 -4.83 12.70
CA GLY A 598 -39.17 -5.20 12.23
C GLY A 598 -38.24 -4.00 11.91
N SER A 599 -38.73 -2.76 12.03
CA SER A 599 -37.99 -1.56 11.60
C SER A 599 -37.23 -0.83 12.72
N ALA A 600 -37.64 -0.97 13.99
CA ALA A 600 -36.95 -0.38 15.14
C ALA A 600 -36.81 -1.44 16.24
N THR A 601 -35.68 -2.15 16.21
CA THR A 601 -35.39 -3.24 17.12
C THR A 601 -34.11 -2.93 17.88
N TYR A 602 -34.22 -2.63 19.17
CA TYR A 602 -33.07 -2.49 20.06
C TYR A 602 -32.71 -3.87 20.60
N THR A 603 -31.43 -4.19 20.66
CA THR A 603 -30.95 -5.43 21.24
C THR A 603 -30.27 -5.13 22.56
N VAL A 604 -30.66 -5.81 23.64
CA VAL A 604 -29.90 -5.81 24.88
C VAL A 604 -29.21 -7.16 25.05
N LEU A 605 -27.89 -7.14 25.11
CA LEU A 605 -27.05 -8.31 25.33
C LEU A 605 -26.46 -8.29 26.72
N ARG A 606 -26.62 -9.38 27.46
CA ARG A 606 -25.79 -9.67 28.62
C ARG A 606 -24.49 -10.32 28.13
N TRP A 607 -23.39 -9.61 28.34
CA TRP A 607 -22.08 -9.95 27.80
C TRP A 607 -21.05 -10.00 28.92
N SER A 608 -20.02 -10.84 28.79
CA SER A 608 -18.87 -10.85 29.70
C SER A 608 -17.61 -10.62 28.89
N ALA A 609 -16.85 -9.60 29.26
CA ALA A 609 -15.56 -9.31 28.68
C ALA A 609 -14.52 -10.36 29.06
N SER A 610 -13.39 -10.32 28.38
CA SER A 610 -12.23 -11.19 28.59
C SER A 610 -11.65 -11.11 30.00
N ASP A 611 -11.85 -9.97 30.70
CA ASP A 611 -11.45 -9.77 32.10
C ASP A 611 -12.46 -10.31 33.13
N GLY A 612 -13.57 -10.89 32.68
CA GLY A 612 -14.64 -11.42 33.53
C GLY A 612 -15.72 -10.40 33.92
N THR A 613 -15.58 -9.13 33.54
CA THR A 613 -16.59 -8.10 33.81
C THR A 613 -17.86 -8.36 33.00
N THR A 614 -19.01 -8.40 33.68
CA THR A 614 -20.32 -8.60 33.03
C THR A 614 -21.04 -7.28 32.80
N PHE A 615 -21.61 -7.12 31.60
CA PHE A 615 -22.35 -5.94 31.15
C PHE A 615 -23.75 -6.32 30.65
N LEU A 616 -24.68 -5.36 30.70
CA LEU A 616 -25.80 -5.27 29.76
C LEU A 616 -25.45 -4.22 28.72
N ILE A 617 -25.35 -4.61 27.45
CA ILE A 617 -25.08 -3.72 26.33
C ILE A 617 -26.38 -3.49 25.58
N ALA A 618 -26.91 -2.27 25.61
CA ALA A 618 -28.02 -1.87 24.78
C ALA A 618 -27.49 -1.34 23.44
N SER A 619 -27.99 -1.89 22.34
CA SER A 619 -27.54 -1.59 20.98
C SER A 619 -28.71 -1.29 20.06
N GLY A 620 -28.49 -0.37 19.12
CA GLY A 620 -29.36 -0.20 17.95
C GLY A 620 -28.89 -1.06 16.77
N PRO A 621 -29.73 -1.18 15.72
CA PRO A 621 -29.37 -1.92 14.53
C PRO A 621 -28.25 -1.20 13.78
N ALA A 622 -27.32 -1.98 13.23
CA ALA A 622 -26.25 -1.53 12.36
C ALA A 622 -26.02 -2.53 11.23
N VAL A 623 -25.30 -2.09 10.20
CA VAL A 623 -24.81 -2.98 9.15
C VAL A 623 -23.51 -3.61 9.66
N ALA A 624 -23.36 -4.92 9.49
CA ALA A 624 -22.10 -5.57 9.82
C ALA A 624 -21.03 -5.32 8.75
N ALA A 625 -19.76 -5.39 9.16
CA ALA A 625 -18.63 -5.35 8.26
C ALA A 625 -18.54 -6.64 7.41
N ASP A 626 -17.89 -6.54 6.27
CA ASP A 626 -17.58 -7.68 5.39
C ASP A 626 -16.06 -7.94 5.39
N LEU A 627 -15.65 -9.10 5.90
CA LEU A 627 -14.27 -9.60 5.93
C LEU A 627 -14.07 -10.79 4.98
N SER A 628 -14.93 -10.95 3.97
CA SER A 628 -14.84 -12.09 3.05
C SER A 628 -13.46 -12.17 2.40
N GLY A 629 -12.81 -13.33 2.53
CA GLY A 629 -11.45 -13.57 2.02
C GLY A 629 -10.35 -12.69 2.64
N ALA A 630 -10.63 -11.94 3.70
CA ALA A 630 -9.62 -11.12 4.37
C ALA A 630 -8.54 -11.99 5.03
N TYR A 631 -7.34 -11.42 5.18
CA TYR A 631 -6.15 -12.11 5.64
C TYR A 631 -5.69 -11.64 7.02
N LEU A 632 -6.07 -12.37 8.08
CA LEU A 632 -5.92 -12.00 9.48
C LEU A 632 -5.14 -13.04 10.33
N PRO A 633 -4.02 -13.60 9.85
CA PRO A 633 -3.23 -14.51 10.69
C PRO A 633 -2.76 -13.77 11.95
N ASN A 634 -2.79 -14.46 13.08
CA ASN A 634 -2.36 -13.93 14.38
C ASN A 634 -3.08 -12.63 14.83
N ALA A 635 -4.20 -12.25 14.21
CA ALA A 635 -4.96 -11.08 14.62
C ALA A 635 -5.62 -11.30 15.99
N VAL A 636 -5.68 -10.26 16.80
CA VAL A 636 -6.31 -10.28 18.14
C VAL A 636 -7.71 -9.69 18.03
N LEU A 637 -8.73 -10.47 18.41
CA LEU A 637 -10.15 -10.08 18.34
C LEU A 637 -10.81 -10.14 19.73
N THR A 638 -10.00 -10.09 20.79
CA THR A 638 -10.46 -10.05 22.17
C THR A 638 -11.50 -8.96 22.36
N ASP A 639 -12.64 -9.28 22.97
CA ASP A 639 -13.76 -8.36 23.21
C ASP A 639 -14.38 -7.70 21.96
N ALA A 640 -14.01 -8.13 20.75
CA ALA A 640 -14.56 -7.57 19.51
C ALA A 640 -16.03 -7.98 19.31
N ASN A 641 -16.82 -7.06 18.78
CA ASN A 641 -18.18 -7.37 18.33
C ASN A 641 -18.16 -7.75 16.85
N LEU A 642 -18.38 -9.03 16.58
CA LEU A 642 -18.44 -9.65 15.26
C LEU A 642 -19.85 -10.18 14.95
N SER A 643 -20.87 -9.75 15.69
CA SER A 643 -22.26 -10.21 15.52
C SER A 643 -22.72 -10.02 14.07
N GLY A 644 -23.16 -11.08 13.39
CA GLY A 644 -23.67 -11.02 12.01
C GLY A 644 -22.66 -10.59 10.95
N VAL A 645 -21.36 -10.56 11.28
CA VAL A 645 -20.30 -10.26 10.32
C VAL A 645 -20.21 -11.35 9.25
N THR A 646 -20.05 -10.94 8.00
CA THR A 646 -19.69 -11.84 6.90
C THR A 646 -18.18 -12.00 6.88
N ALA A 647 -17.69 -13.23 7.08
CA ALA A 647 -16.27 -13.59 7.07
C ALA A 647 -16.05 -14.89 6.27
N GLU A 648 -16.81 -15.08 5.18
CA GLU A 648 -16.68 -16.25 4.29
C GLU A 648 -15.23 -16.34 3.79
N ARG A 649 -14.62 -17.51 3.87
CA ARG A 649 -13.24 -17.78 3.38
C ARG A 649 -12.14 -16.95 4.05
N VAL A 650 -12.43 -16.30 5.18
CA VAL A 650 -11.42 -15.51 5.93
C VAL A 650 -10.25 -16.39 6.37
N GLN A 651 -9.05 -15.83 6.40
CA GLN A 651 -7.84 -16.51 6.86
C GLN A 651 -7.45 -16.01 8.24
N LEU A 652 -7.90 -16.69 9.28
CA LEU A 652 -7.88 -16.22 10.66
C LEU A 652 -7.28 -17.30 11.57
N TYR A 653 -6.03 -17.64 11.29
CA TYR A 653 -5.33 -18.78 11.88
C TYR A 653 -4.09 -18.36 12.68
N GLY A 654 -3.55 -19.31 13.43
CA GLY A 654 -2.32 -19.15 14.20
C GLY A 654 -2.57 -18.98 15.69
N ASN A 655 -1.54 -19.30 16.48
CA ASN A 655 -1.63 -19.43 17.93
C ASN A 655 -1.85 -18.12 18.69
N ARG A 656 -1.73 -16.97 18.01
CA ARG A 656 -2.03 -15.64 18.57
C ARG A 656 -3.46 -15.17 18.27
N VAL A 657 -4.21 -15.93 17.46
CA VAL A 657 -5.61 -15.62 17.23
C VAL A 657 -6.41 -15.90 18.49
N ARG A 658 -7.05 -14.85 19.00
CA ARG A 658 -7.78 -14.85 20.26
C ARG A 658 -9.16 -14.21 20.08
N PHE A 659 -10.19 -14.93 20.52
CA PHE A 659 -11.58 -14.45 20.55
C PHE A 659 -12.11 -14.28 21.97
N ASP A 660 -11.25 -14.26 23.00
CA ASP A 660 -11.70 -14.17 24.39
C ASP A 660 -12.65 -12.98 24.59
N GLY A 661 -13.85 -13.21 25.11
CA GLY A 661 -14.87 -12.18 25.26
C GLY A 661 -15.50 -11.64 23.96
N ALA A 662 -15.15 -12.12 22.76
CA ALA A 662 -15.77 -11.66 21.53
C ALA A 662 -17.26 -12.05 21.41
N ILE A 663 -18.05 -11.24 20.70
CA ILE A 663 -19.45 -11.54 20.37
C ILE A 663 -19.51 -12.03 18.92
N LEU A 664 -19.79 -13.32 18.72
CA LEU A 664 -19.79 -13.96 17.39
C LEU A 664 -21.20 -14.30 16.88
N ASP A 665 -22.25 -13.90 17.60
CA ASP A 665 -23.64 -14.30 17.30
C ASP A 665 -23.98 -14.05 15.82
N HIS A 666 -24.45 -15.08 15.11
CA HIS A 666 -24.81 -15.05 13.68
C HIS A 666 -23.69 -14.69 12.70
N ALA A 667 -22.42 -14.67 13.12
CA ALA A 667 -21.32 -14.46 12.20
C ALA A 667 -21.20 -15.61 11.20
N ASP A 668 -20.83 -15.27 9.96
CA ASP A 668 -20.64 -16.23 8.88
C ASP A 668 -19.15 -16.48 8.60
N PHE A 669 -18.62 -17.58 9.11
CA PHE A 669 -17.28 -18.09 8.89
C PHE A 669 -17.27 -19.31 7.96
N ALA A 670 -18.25 -19.44 7.05
CA ALA A 670 -18.23 -20.53 6.07
C ALA A 670 -16.92 -20.54 5.28
N HIS A 671 -16.35 -21.73 5.07
CA HIS A 671 -15.07 -21.93 4.38
C HIS A 671 -13.86 -21.19 5.00
N ALA A 672 -14.00 -20.63 6.21
CA ALA A 672 -12.91 -19.91 6.88
C ALA A 672 -11.78 -20.85 7.28
N ASN A 673 -10.56 -20.31 7.39
CA ASN A 673 -9.42 -21.01 7.96
C ASN A 673 -9.13 -20.48 9.36
N LEU A 674 -9.47 -21.27 10.37
CA LEU A 674 -9.34 -20.99 11.80
C LEU A 674 -8.32 -21.94 12.46
N ALA A 675 -7.48 -22.62 11.67
CA ALA A 675 -6.58 -23.63 12.20
C ALA A 675 -5.62 -23.07 13.26
N ASN A 676 -5.37 -23.87 14.30
CA ASN A 676 -4.51 -23.51 15.43
C ASN A 676 -4.90 -22.19 16.16
N SER A 677 -6.15 -21.75 16.05
CA SER A 677 -6.67 -20.58 16.78
C SER A 677 -7.31 -20.96 18.11
N SER A 678 -7.56 -19.96 18.96
CA SER A 678 -8.27 -20.13 20.23
C SER A 678 -9.59 -19.36 20.22
N ILE A 679 -10.69 -20.10 20.10
CA ILE A 679 -12.06 -19.59 20.23
C ILE A 679 -12.45 -19.66 21.72
N GLY A 680 -11.95 -18.69 22.50
CA GLY A 680 -12.17 -18.56 23.95
C GLY A 680 -13.48 -17.87 24.34
N VAL A 681 -14.51 -17.92 23.50
CA VAL A 681 -15.81 -17.30 23.80
C VAL A 681 -16.66 -18.19 24.70
N THR A 682 -17.50 -17.57 25.51
CA THR A 682 -18.43 -18.30 26.39
C THR A 682 -19.67 -18.80 25.65
N ALA A 683 -20.05 -18.18 24.53
CA ALA A 683 -21.24 -18.57 23.76
C ALA A 683 -21.11 -18.26 22.26
N LEU A 684 -21.57 -19.20 21.43
CA LEU A 684 -21.67 -19.14 19.98
C LEU A 684 -23.13 -19.37 19.61
N TYR A 685 -23.83 -18.33 19.14
CA TYR A 685 -25.24 -18.43 18.74
C TYR A 685 -25.38 -18.29 17.23
N GLY A 686 -25.96 -19.27 16.54
CA GLY A 686 -26.25 -19.20 15.11
C GLY A 686 -25.02 -18.98 14.20
N VAL A 687 -23.82 -19.25 14.70
CA VAL A 687 -22.57 -19.04 13.96
C VAL A 687 -22.46 -20.08 12.84
N ASN A 688 -22.14 -19.63 11.63
CA ASN A 688 -21.89 -20.53 10.51
C ASN A 688 -20.40 -20.82 10.38
N LEU A 689 -20.00 -22.06 10.65
CA LEU A 689 -18.64 -22.59 10.50
C LEU A 689 -18.62 -23.73 9.47
N SER A 690 -19.60 -23.77 8.55
CA SER A 690 -19.68 -24.85 7.58
C SER A 690 -18.47 -24.86 6.64
N ALA A 691 -17.94 -26.05 6.36
CA ALA A 691 -16.73 -26.26 5.58
C ALA A 691 -15.49 -25.47 6.04
N ALA A 692 -15.49 -24.95 7.28
CA ALA A 692 -14.35 -24.25 7.84
C ALA A 692 -13.24 -25.22 8.25
N ASN A 693 -12.00 -24.75 8.24
CA ASN A 693 -10.85 -25.48 8.75
C ASN A 693 -10.61 -25.11 10.22
N LEU A 694 -10.90 -26.03 11.14
CA LEU A 694 -10.69 -25.87 12.59
C LEU A 694 -9.62 -26.85 13.12
N ILE A 695 -8.74 -27.36 12.25
CA ILE A 695 -7.68 -28.30 12.65
C ILE A 695 -6.84 -27.68 13.79
N GLY A 696 -6.71 -28.41 14.89
CA GLY A 696 -5.96 -27.97 16.08
C GLY A 696 -6.52 -26.74 16.80
N CYS A 697 -7.75 -26.31 16.49
CA CYS A 697 -8.40 -25.20 17.16
C CYS A 697 -8.80 -25.57 18.61
N THR A 698 -8.75 -24.60 19.50
CA THR A 698 -9.24 -24.74 20.89
C THR A 698 -10.57 -24.03 21.04
N VAL A 699 -11.62 -24.77 21.37
CA VAL A 699 -13.00 -24.29 21.57
C VAL A 699 -13.52 -24.82 22.91
N THR A 700 -12.85 -24.46 24.00
CA THR A 700 -13.12 -25.02 25.34
C THR A 700 -14.13 -24.20 26.13
N GLY A 701 -15.07 -24.86 26.80
CA GLY A 701 -16.06 -24.21 27.67
C GLY A 701 -17.14 -23.38 26.96
N ALA A 702 -17.22 -23.45 25.63
CA ALA A 702 -18.15 -22.66 24.83
C ALA A 702 -19.54 -23.30 24.74
N ASP A 703 -20.59 -22.48 24.77
CA ASP A 703 -21.96 -22.91 24.48
C ASP A 703 -22.27 -22.76 22.98
N LEU A 704 -22.37 -23.89 22.25
CA LEU A 704 -22.70 -23.96 20.81
C LEU A 704 -24.15 -24.40 20.58
N THR A 705 -25.00 -24.39 21.62
CA THR A 705 -26.26 -25.15 21.60
C THR A 705 -27.37 -24.56 20.73
N HIS A 706 -27.11 -23.42 20.11
CA HIS A 706 -28.13 -22.62 19.47
C HIS A 706 -27.87 -22.44 17.98
N GLY A 707 -27.94 -23.54 17.22
CA GLY A 707 -27.93 -23.51 15.76
C GLY A 707 -26.56 -23.23 15.13
N VAL A 708 -25.46 -23.48 15.85
CA VAL A 708 -24.11 -23.43 15.27
C VAL A 708 -23.99 -24.48 14.17
N ASN A 709 -23.48 -24.06 13.01
CA ASN A 709 -23.31 -24.91 11.84
C ASN A 709 -21.85 -25.31 11.64
N LEU A 710 -21.50 -26.57 11.91
CA LEU A 710 -20.18 -27.18 11.67
C LEU A 710 -20.22 -28.19 10.51
N SER A 711 -21.26 -28.17 9.68
CA SER A 711 -21.40 -29.15 8.59
C SER A 711 -20.20 -29.07 7.64
N GLN A 712 -19.65 -30.21 7.23
CA GLN A 712 -18.47 -30.32 6.36
C GLN A 712 -17.17 -29.71 6.92
N ALA A 713 -17.15 -29.26 8.19
CA ALA A 713 -15.96 -28.65 8.77
C ALA A 713 -14.84 -29.68 9.02
N ASN A 714 -13.59 -29.25 8.93
CA ASN A 714 -12.41 -30.04 9.29
C ASN A 714 -12.12 -29.87 10.79
N LEU A 715 -12.46 -30.88 11.61
CA LEU A 715 -12.39 -30.83 13.08
C LEU A 715 -11.24 -31.69 13.66
N HIS A 716 -10.28 -32.11 12.82
CA HIS A 716 -9.18 -32.97 13.25
C HIS A 716 -8.39 -32.34 14.40
N GLY A 717 -8.31 -33.03 15.54
CA GLY A 717 -7.60 -32.54 16.72
C GLY A 717 -8.20 -31.29 17.37
N THR A 718 -9.40 -30.85 17.00
CA THR A 718 -10.08 -29.73 17.67
C THR A 718 -10.42 -30.11 19.12
N ASP A 719 -10.17 -29.20 20.07
CA ASP A 719 -10.47 -29.40 21.48
C ASP A 719 -11.79 -28.72 21.87
N PHE A 720 -12.85 -29.51 22.11
CA PHE A 720 -14.15 -29.05 22.63
C PHE A 720 -14.34 -29.35 24.12
N THR A 721 -13.25 -29.54 24.89
CA THR A 721 -13.35 -29.86 26.33
C THR A 721 -14.18 -28.83 27.09
N GLY A 722 -15.19 -29.31 27.82
CA GLY A 722 -16.11 -28.48 28.60
C GLY A 722 -17.18 -27.74 27.80
N SER A 723 -17.20 -27.85 26.47
CA SER A 723 -18.18 -27.17 25.61
C SER A 723 -19.51 -27.92 25.53
N ARG A 724 -20.56 -27.22 25.10
CA ARG A 724 -21.90 -27.77 24.88
C ARG A 724 -22.26 -27.70 23.41
N LEU A 725 -22.53 -28.84 22.77
CA LEU A 725 -22.86 -28.96 21.35
C LEU A 725 -24.31 -29.45 21.08
N ASP A 726 -25.18 -29.47 22.09
CA ASP A 726 -26.60 -29.83 21.91
C ASP A 726 -27.28 -29.00 20.82
N GLY A 727 -27.76 -29.62 19.73
CA GLY A 727 -28.37 -28.89 18.62
C GLY A 727 -27.39 -28.29 17.60
N ALA A 728 -26.08 -28.46 17.80
CA ALA A 728 -25.09 -28.14 16.79
C ALA A 728 -25.22 -29.09 15.58
N LYS A 729 -24.89 -28.59 14.40
CA LYS A 729 -24.97 -29.31 13.12
C LYS A 729 -23.59 -29.79 12.71
N LEU A 730 -23.29 -31.08 12.84
CA LEU A 730 -22.00 -31.68 12.46
C LEU A 730 -22.07 -32.57 11.21
N GLN A 731 -23.09 -32.42 10.36
CA GLN A 731 -23.31 -33.24 9.17
C GLN A 731 -22.06 -33.28 8.30
N SER A 732 -21.56 -34.48 7.99
CA SER A 732 -20.31 -34.68 7.25
C SER A 732 -19.11 -33.91 7.80
N ALA A 733 -19.06 -33.56 9.09
CA ALA A 733 -17.87 -32.96 9.67
C ALA A 733 -16.76 -34.01 9.85
N ALA A 734 -15.52 -33.64 9.53
CA ALA A 734 -14.37 -34.53 9.66
C ALA A 734 -13.87 -34.56 11.11
N VAL A 735 -14.38 -35.52 11.86
CA VAL A 735 -13.99 -35.78 13.26
C VAL A 735 -12.89 -36.84 13.27
N SER A 736 -11.81 -36.58 14.01
CA SER A 736 -10.76 -37.57 14.28
C SER A 736 -11.10 -38.33 15.56
N VAL A 737 -11.06 -39.66 15.53
CA VAL A 737 -11.32 -40.52 16.70
C VAL A 737 -10.08 -41.31 17.07
N SER A 738 -9.97 -41.69 18.35
CA SER A 738 -8.92 -42.60 18.79
C SER A 738 -9.19 -44.01 18.25
N LEU A 739 -8.19 -44.57 17.58
CA LEU A 739 -8.16 -45.94 17.06
C LEU A 739 -7.24 -46.80 17.94
N ALA A 740 -7.06 -48.06 17.54
CA ALA A 740 -6.11 -48.96 18.18
C ALA A 740 -4.66 -48.43 18.07
N ALA A 741 -3.77 -48.92 18.93
CA ALA A 741 -2.35 -48.53 18.97
C ALA A 741 -2.08 -47.03 19.24
N GLY A 742 -3.08 -46.28 19.75
CA GLY A 742 -2.92 -44.86 20.07
C GLY A 742 -2.95 -43.94 18.85
N ILE A 743 -3.36 -44.45 17.68
CA ILE A 743 -3.45 -43.68 16.43
C ILE A 743 -4.78 -42.92 16.41
N ALA A 744 -4.78 -41.68 15.94
CA ALA A 744 -6.01 -40.94 15.66
C ALA A 744 -6.35 -41.01 14.17
N GLY A 745 -7.63 -41.13 13.82
CA GLY A 745 -8.03 -41.20 12.42
C GLY A 745 -9.45 -40.76 12.16
N THR A 746 -9.67 -40.28 10.94
CA THR A 746 -10.97 -39.86 10.43
C THR A 746 -11.50 -40.91 9.46
N TYR A 747 -12.71 -41.38 9.73
CA TYR A 747 -13.35 -42.40 8.91
C TYR A 747 -13.53 -41.91 7.46
N LEU A 748 -13.16 -42.74 6.48
CA LEU A 748 -13.34 -42.44 5.06
C LEU A 748 -14.50 -43.26 4.49
N PHE A 749 -14.38 -44.59 4.54
CA PHE A 749 -15.38 -45.52 4.02
C PHE A 749 -15.20 -46.93 4.60
N THR A 750 -16.19 -47.79 4.36
CA THR A 750 -16.15 -49.22 4.69
C THR A 750 -16.37 -50.02 3.42
N ILE A 751 -15.64 -51.11 3.26
CA ILE A 751 -15.90 -52.12 2.22
C ILE A 751 -16.25 -53.45 2.87
N ALA A 752 -17.10 -54.23 2.20
CA ALA A 752 -17.41 -55.58 2.64
C ALA A 752 -16.11 -56.41 2.73
N PRO A 753 -15.98 -57.29 3.74
CA PRO A 753 -14.79 -58.12 3.88
C PRO A 753 -14.82 -59.19 2.77
N SER A 754 -14.10 -58.96 1.67
CA SER A 754 -13.87 -59.99 0.66
C SER A 754 -12.58 -60.74 0.98
N PRO A 755 -12.56 -62.09 0.89
CA PRO A 755 -11.33 -62.88 1.02
C PRO A 755 -10.24 -62.39 0.05
N ASP A 756 -10.65 -61.93 -1.12
CA ASP A 756 -9.77 -61.43 -2.16
C ASP A 756 -9.05 -60.13 -1.77
N VAL A 757 -9.76 -59.12 -1.24
CA VAL A 757 -9.14 -57.86 -0.80
C VAL A 757 -8.24 -58.11 0.42
N LEU A 758 -8.62 -59.03 1.29
CA LEU A 758 -7.77 -59.43 2.42
C LEU A 758 -6.49 -60.13 1.95
N ALA A 759 -6.59 -61.00 0.93
CA ALA A 759 -5.44 -61.62 0.30
C ALA A 759 -4.55 -60.58 -0.38
N GLU A 760 -5.12 -59.58 -1.07
CA GLU A 760 -4.38 -58.46 -1.66
C GLU A 760 -3.67 -57.61 -0.59
N LEU A 761 -4.33 -57.26 0.51
CA LEU A 761 -3.72 -56.50 1.63
C LEU A 761 -2.58 -57.28 2.28
N THR A 762 -2.74 -58.60 2.45
CA THR A 762 -1.71 -59.45 3.06
C THR A 762 -0.53 -59.63 2.11
N ALA A 763 -0.80 -59.89 0.82
CA ALA A 763 0.24 -60.06 -0.19
C ALA A 763 1.01 -58.75 -0.47
N ALA A 764 0.36 -57.60 -0.32
CA ALA A 764 1.00 -56.29 -0.47
C ALA A 764 1.79 -55.85 0.79
N ALA A 765 1.64 -56.54 1.92
CA ALA A 765 2.30 -56.16 3.18
C ALA A 765 3.77 -56.59 3.29
N GLU A 766 4.23 -57.41 2.35
CA GLU A 766 5.63 -57.87 2.25
C GLU A 766 6.16 -57.53 0.84
N PRO A 767 6.42 -56.23 0.54
CA PRO A 767 7.01 -55.86 -0.74
C PRO A 767 8.41 -56.46 -0.87
N VAL A 768 8.75 -56.92 -2.07
CA VAL A 768 10.11 -57.37 -2.39
C VAL A 768 10.97 -56.15 -2.68
N THR A 769 12.03 -55.99 -1.91
CA THR A 769 12.97 -54.86 -2.01
C THR A 769 14.19 -55.22 -2.86
N VAL A 770 14.52 -54.33 -3.81
CA VAL A 770 15.83 -54.27 -4.47
C VAL A 770 16.61 -53.11 -3.83
N ALA A 771 17.43 -53.42 -2.83
CA ALA A 771 18.06 -52.48 -1.89
C ALA A 771 19.16 -51.58 -2.50
N ALA A 772 19.41 -50.44 -1.84
CA ALA A 772 20.46 -49.48 -2.18
C ALA A 772 21.87 -50.11 -2.17
N GLY A 773 22.69 -49.74 -3.17
CA GLY A 773 24.08 -50.20 -3.31
C GLY A 773 24.28 -51.41 -4.24
N ASP A 774 23.20 -52.01 -4.74
CA ASP A 774 23.24 -52.93 -5.88
C ASP A 774 23.30 -52.09 -7.19
N PRO A 775 24.29 -52.28 -8.08
CA PRO A 775 24.29 -51.64 -9.42
C PRO A 775 22.96 -51.82 -10.15
N ALA A 776 22.22 -52.88 -9.78
CA ALA A 776 20.90 -53.18 -10.25
C ALA A 776 19.80 -52.14 -9.92
N VAL A 777 19.95 -51.17 -9.01
CA VAL A 777 18.85 -50.22 -8.69
C VAL A 777 18.61 -49.20 -9.81
N ASP A 778 19.64 -48.45 -10.20
CA ASP A 778 19.56 -47.51 -11.32
C ASP A 778 19.41 -48.27 -12.66
N ASP A 779 20.05 -49.43 -12.78
CA ASP A 779 19.86 -50.33 -13.91
C ASP A 779 18.41 -50.84 -13.96
N CYS A 780 17.78 -51.22 -12.85
CA CYS A 780 16.38 -51.69 -12.83
C CYS A 780 15.40 -50.60 -13.24
N ALA A 781 15.53 -49.38 -12.70
CA ALA A 781 14.69 -48.27 -13.10
C ALA A 781 14.86 -47.93 -14.60
N ALA A 782 16.09 -48.01 -15.13
CA ALA A 782 16.34 -47.87 -16.56
C ALA A 782 15.70 -49.01 -17.37
N LEU A 783 15.85 -50.27 -16.96
CA LEU A 783 15.25 -51.44 -17.61
C LEU A 783 13.71 -51.37 -17.60
N LEU A 784 13.11 -50.84 -16.54
CA LEU A 784 11.67 -50.60 -16.46
C LEU A 784 11.23 -49.48 -17.42
N ARG A 785 11.99 -48.38 -17.53
CA ARG A 785 11.75 -47.31 -18.51
C ARG A 785 11.90 -47.78 -19.96
N ASP A 786 12.89 -48.62 -20.23
CA ASP A 786 13.20 -49.11 -21.57
C ASP A 786 12.36 -50.34 -21.96
N HIS A 787 11.42 -50.76 -21.09
CA HIS A 787 10.54 -51.91 -21.28
C HIS A 787 11.29 -53.26 -21.47
N GLU A 788 12.47 -53.41 -20.87
CA GLU A 788 13.36 -54.58 -20.95
C GLU A 788 12.92 -55.75 -20.05
N ILE A 789 11.73 -56.31 -20.32
CA ILE A 789 11.09 -57.32 -19.45
C ILE A 789 11.96 -58.58 -19.20
N ALA A 790 12.80 -58.99 -20.16
CA ALA A 790 13.64 -60.17 -20.00
C ALA A 790 14.68 -60.01 -18.89
N GLN A 791 15.23 -58.79 -18.76
CA GLN A 791 16.23 -58.45 -17.77
C GLN A 791 15.57 -58.20 -16.40
N VAL A 792 14.44 -57.48 -16.39
CA VAL A 792 13.60 -57.28 -15.19
C VAL A 792 13.17 -58.63 -14.59
N ARG A 793 12.73 -59.59 -15.42
CA ARG A 793 12.39 -60.95 -14.98
C ARG A 793 13.56 -61.67 -14.31
N THR A 794 14.77 -61.52 -14.83
CA THR A 794 15.96 -62.17 -14.27
C THR A 794 16.29 -61.57 -12.90
N LEU A 795 16.26 -60.24 -12.81
CA LEU A 795 16.49 -59.50 -11.57
C LEU A 795 15.48 -59.88 -10.48
N PHE A 796 14.19 -59.84 -10.82
CA PHE A 796 13.09 -60.11 -9.90
C PHE A 796 12.98 -61.60 -9.52
N GLY A 797 13.29 -62.51 -10.45
CA GLY A 797 13.33 -63.95 -10.19
C GLY A 797 14.34 -64.33 -9.10
N GLY A 798 15.49 -63.64 -9.03
CA GLY A 798 16.49 -63.82 -7.98
C GLY A 798 16.03 -63.38 -6.58
N LYS A 799 14.91 -62.64 -6.50
CA LYS A 799 14.33 -62.08 -5.27
C LYS A 799 12.95 -62.67 -4.95
N GLY A 800 12.55 -63.73 -5.65
CA GLY A 800 11.28 -64.45 -5.38
C GLY A 800 10.06 -63.95 -6.15
N VAL A 801 10.23 -63.00 -7.09
CA VAL A 801 9.16 -62.53 -7.99
C VAL A 801 9.28 -63.21 -9.35
N ASN A 802 8.42 -64.20 -9.59
CA ASN A 802 8.45 -65.01 -10.81
C ASN A 802 7.54 -64.44 -11.90
N LEU A 803 8.13 -63.70 -12.84
CA LEU A 803 7.44 -63.18 -14.03
C LEU A 803 7.50 -64.19 -15.18
N SER A 804 6.39 -64.36 -15.92
CA SER A 804 6.34 -65.26 -17.07
C SER A 804 7.05 -64.69 -18.31
N ALA A 805 7.12 -65.49 -19.38
CA ALA A 805 7.59 -65.04 -20.69
C ALA A 805 6.66 -63.99 -21.33
N SER A 806 5.38 -63.96 -20.95
CA SER A 806 4.37 -63.04 -21.49
C SER A 806 4.15 -61.78 -20.64
N ALA A 807 4.95 -61.57 -19.58
CA ALA A 807 4.87 -60.35 -18.79
C ALA A 807 5.18 -59.11 -19.65
N THR A 808 4.54 -57.99 -19.34
CA THR A 808 4.74 -56.71 -20.04
C THR A 808 4.86 -55.58 -19.02
N ILE A 809 5.77 -54.64 -19.27
CA ILE A 809 5.92 -53.44 -18.44
C ILE A 809 5.03 -52.34 -19.01
N GLN A 810 4.22 -51.73 -18.14
CA GLN A 810 3.38 -50.57 -18.43
C GLN A 810 3.82 -49.42 -17.54
N GLN A 811 4.25 -48.31 -18.13
CA GLN A 811 4.54 -47.10 -17.38
C GLN A 811 3.24 -46.49 -16.86
N THR A 812 3.27 -45.94 -15.65
CA THR A 812 2.09 -45.29 -15.06
C THR A 812 2.10 -43.79 -15.34
N ALA A 813 1.14 -43.05 -14.78
CA ALA A 813 1.15 -41.60 -14.85
C ALA A 813 2.32 -40.99 -14.05
N ASP A 814 2.95 -41.76 -13.17
CA ASP A 814 4.17 -41.40 -12.46
C ASP A 814 5.38 -42.03 -13.16
N SER A 815 6.40 -41.23 -13.46
CA SER A 815 7.60 -41.67 -14.18
C SER A 815 8.45 -42.65 -13.38
N GLU A 816 8.29 -42.66 -12.05
CA GLU A 816 9.01 -43.54 -11.11
C GLU A 816 8.13 -44.68 -10.59
N ALA A 817 7.00 -44.96 -11.26
CA ALA A 817 6.16 -46.12 -10.99
C ALA A 817 5.68 -46.83 -12.26
N TRP A 818 5.69 -48.15 -12.20
CA TRP A 818 5.36 -49.06 -13.30
C TRP A 818 4.38 -50.14 -12.82
N ARG A 819 3.61 -50.68 -13.77
CA ARG A 819 2.83 -51.90 -13.60
C ARG A 819 3.45 -52.99 -14.47
N ILE A 820 3.63 -54.18 -13.92
CA ILE A 820 3.99 -55.36 -14.70
C ILE A 820 2.76 -56.24 -14.81
N VAL A 821 2.25 -56.39 -16.03
CA VAL A 821 1.05 -57.20 -16.33
C VAL A 821 1.49 -58.54 -16.88
N ASP A 822 1.17 -59.62 -16.17
CA ASP A 822 1.39 -60.99 -16.60
C ASP A 822 0.06 -61.68 -16.96
N MET A 823 -0.05 -62.23 -18.17
CA MET A 823 -1.27 -62.86 -18.70
C MET A 823 -1.53 -64.28 -18.11
N GLY A 824 -0.69 -64.75 -17.19
CA GLY A 824 -0.89 -65.96 -16.39
C GLY A 824 -1.91 -65.78 -15.24
N PRO A 825 -2.18 -66.83 -14.42
CA PRO A 825 -3.45 -66.96 -13.72
C PRO A 825 -3.88 -65.88 -12.72
N SER A 826 -3.04 -64.98 -12.19
CA SER A 826 -3.45 -63.83 -11.32
C SER A 826 -2.27 -62.92 -10.89
N ALA A 827 -1.27 -62.61 -11.72
CA ALA A 827 -0.09 -61.87 -11.25
C ALA A 827 0.12 -60.54 -11.99
N GLU A 828 -0.50 -59.48 -11.50
CA GLU A 828 -0.11 -58.12 -11.83
C GLU A 828 0.74 -57.58 -10.67
N TYR A 829 1.84 -56.89 -10.96
CA TYR A 829 2.72 -56.30 -9.95
C TYR A 829 2.79 -54.79 -10.09
N ARG A 830 2.89 -54.10 -8.96
CA ARG A 830 3.26 -52.69 -8.87
C ARG A 830 4.74 -52.61 -8.55
N VAL A 831 5.43 -51.72 -9.26
CA VAL A 831 6.86 -51.48 -9.09
C VAL A 831 7.06 -49.98 -8.97
N TRP A 832 7.79 -49.53 -7.97
CA TRP A 832 8.08 -48.10 -7.82
C TRP A 832 9.43 -47.88 -7.15
N ARG A 833 9.98 -46.68 -7.37
CA ARG A 833 11.15 -46.20 -6.63
C ARG A 833 10.68 -45.58 -5.31
N GLY A 834 11.24 -46.02 -4.19
CA GLY A 834 10.84 -45.59 -2.86
C GLY A 834 11.96 -45.77 -1.83
N ILE A 835 11.60 -45.70 -0.56
CA ILE A 835 12.50 -45.92 0.58
C ILE A 835 12.19 -47.28 1.21
N ASP A 836 13.22 -48.07 1.54
CA ASP A 836 13.06 -49.37 2.19
C ASP A 836 13.02 -49.31 3.73
N GLU A 837 13.01 -50.46 4.40
CA GLU A 837 12.91 -50.55 5.87
C GLU A 837 14.14 -49.96 6.61
N ASP A 838 15.26 -49.79 5.92
CA ASP A 838 16.51 -49.23 6.45
C ASP A 838 16.68 -47.73 6.11
N ASP A 839 15.62 -47.10 5.58
CA ASP A 839 15.60 -45.69 5.17
C ASP A 839 16.48 -45.39 3.93
N GLU A 840 16.76 -46.42 3.11
CA GLU A 840 17.61 -46.35 1.92
C GLU A 840 16.80 -46.41 0.62
N GLU A 841 17.33 -45.83 -0.47
CA GLU A 841 16.63 -45.77 -1.75
C GLU A 841 16.59 -47.14 -2.46
N ALA A 842 15.40 -47.62 -2.80
CA ALA A 842 15.19 -48.95 -3.35
C ALA A 842 14.13 -48.98 -4.46
N VAL A 843 14.16 -50.04 -5.28
CA VAL A 843 13.01 -50.40 -6.14
C VAL A 843 12.17 -51.42 -5.39
N LEU A 844 10.93 -51.05 -5.08
CA LEU A 844 9.97 -51.86 -4.36
C LEU A 844 9.02 -52.54 -5.36
N VAL A 845 8.79 -53.84 -5.16
CA VAL A 845 7.90 -54.65 -5.98
C VAL A 845 6.87 -55.32 -5.10
N ALA A 846 5.59 -55.05 -5.34
CA ALA A 846 4.50 -55.70 -4.61
C ALA A 846 3.47 -56.24 -5.60
N PRO A 847 2.74 -57.32 -5.25
CA PRO A 847 1.52 -57.68 -5.97
C PRO A 847 0.58 -56.47 -6.08
N SER A 848 -0.04 -56.31 -7.24
CA SER A 848 -1.08 -55.32 -7.46
C SER A 848 -2.29 -55.63 -6.58
N ALA A 849 -2.96 -54.57 -6.13
CA ALA A 849 -4.18 -54.67 -5.35
C ALA A 849 -5.36 -54.06 -6.13
N PRO A 850 -5.71 -54.60 -7.32
CA PRO A 850 -6.68 -53.98 -8.20
C PRO A 850 -8.08 -53.89 -7.59
N ARG A 851 -8.45 -54.82 -6.69
CA ARG A 851 -9.74 -54.76 -5.99
C ARG A 851 -9.72 -53.71 -4.89
N LEU A 852 -8.60 -53.54 -4.19
CA LEU A 852 -8.40 -52.44 -3.25
C LEU A 852 -8.47 -51.08 -3.95
N GLU A 853 -7.73 -50.90 -5.05
CA GLU A 853 -7.77 -49.67 -5.87
C GLU A 853 -9.18 -49.36 -6.39
N LYS A 854 -9.90 -50.39 -6.86
CA LYS A 854 -11.30 -50.26 -7.26
C LYS A 854 -12.18 -49.85 -6.09
N ALA A 855 -11.97 -50.41 -4.89
CA ALA A 855 -12.75 -50.06 -3.71
C ALA A 855 -12.59 -48.58 -3.31
N PHE A 856 -11.38 -48.01 -3.41
CA PHE A 856 -11.17 -46.57 -3.23
C PHE A 856 -11.84 -45.73 -4.32
N ARG A 857 -11.82 -46.22 -5.56
CA ARG A 857 -12.47 -45.55 -6.70
C ARG A 857 -13.99 -45.48 -6.50
N ASP A 858 -14.59 -46.61 -6.15
CA ASP A 858 -16.03 -46.76 -5.98
C ASP A 858 -16.55 -46.03 -4.72
N SER A 859 -15.70 -45.82 -3.70
CA SER A 859 -16.07 -45.08 -2.48
C SER A 859 -16.06 -43.56 -2.63
N GLY A 860 -15.63 -43.02 -3.77
CA GLY A 860 -15.42 -41.58 -3.96
C GLY A 860 -14.16 -41.05 -3.27
N ALA A 861 -13.41 -41.90 -2.55
CA ALA A 861 -12.11 -41.58 -1.97
C ALA A 861 -10.94 -41.93 -2.93
N ALA A 862 -11.18 -41.95 -4.24
CA ALA A 862 -10.22 -42.40 -5.25
C ALA A 862 -8.88 -41.66 -5.16
N GLY A 863 -8.91 -40.36 -4.86
CA GLY A 863 -7.71 -39.53 -4.69
C GLY A 863 -6.95 -39.77 -3.39
N ALA A 864 -7.45 -40.62 -2.49
CA ALA A 864 -6.81 -40.91 -1.21
C ALA A 864 -5.84 -42.09 -1.25
N LEU A 865 -5.79 -42.90 -2.33
CA LEU A 865 -4.87 -44.03 -2.46
C LEU A 865 -4.03 -43.91 -3.74
N ARG A 866 -2.71 -43.99 -3.60
CA ARG A 866 -1.75 -43.82 -4.70
C ARG A 866 -1.16 -45.13 -5.15
N LEU A 867 -0.81 -45.29 -6.41
CA LEU A 867 -0.22 -46.55 -6.90
C LEU A 867 0.99 -47.04 -6.07
N GLN A 868 1.84 -46.11 -5.61
CA GLN A 868 3.05 -46.36 -4.82
C GLN A 868 2.79 -46.67 -3.34
N PHE A 869 1.54 -46.90 -2.93
CA PHE A 869 1.29 -47.16 -1.51
C PHE A 869 1.98 -48.45 -1.04
N THR A 870 2.63 -48.39 0.11
CA THR A 870 3.10 -49.58 0.83
C THR A 870 2.03 -50.02 1.81
N VAL A 871 1.99 -51.32 2.11
CA VAL A 871 1.14 -51.87 3.17
C VAL A 871 2.06 -52.42 4.26
N SER A 872 1.71 -52.22 5.51
CA SER A 872 2.36 -52.88 6.63
C SER A 872 1.32 -53.38 7.63
N THR A 873 1.64 -54.49 8.31
CA THR A 873 0.78 -55.03 9.37
C THR A 873 1.10 -54.35 10.70
N LEU A 874 0.07 -53.98 11.47
CA LEU A 874 0.24 -53.34 12.77
C LEU A 874 -0.06 -54.34 13.91
N GLY A 875 1.01 -54.78 14.59
CA GLY A 875 0.93 -55.67 15.76
C GLY A 875 0.84 -57.16 15.44
N LEU A 876 0.70 -57.99 16.48
CA LEU A 876 0.65 -59.47 16.38
C LEU A 876 -0.68 -60.03 15.85
N ALA A 877 -1.72 -59.20 15.73
CA ALA A 877 -3.03 -59.62 15.26
C ALA A 877 -3.20 -59.28 13.77
N ALA A 878 -3.50 -60.29 12.93
CA ALA A 878 -3.65 -60.18 11.48
C ALA A 878 -4.96 -59.46 11.02
N ASN A 879 -5.34 -58.38 11.70
CA ASN A 879 -6.57 -57.64 11.46
C ASN A 879 -6.38 -56.12 11.34
N GLN A 880 -5.15 -55.62 11.32
CA GLN A 880 -4.83 -54.20 11.19
C GLN A 880 -3.70 -53.97 10.19
N TRP A 881 -3.90 -53.00 9.31
CA TRP A 881 -2.93 -52.60 8.30
C TRP A 881 -2.76 -51.08 8.28
N ARG A 882 -1.55 -50.64 8.00
CA ARG A 882 -1.23 -49.26 7.62
C ARG A 882 -0.98 -49.23 6.12
N LEU A 883 -1.59 -48.29 5.43
CA LEU A 883 -1.29 -47.99 4.03
C LEU A 883 -0.56 -46.64 4.03
N ASP A 884 0.68 -46.64 3.58
CA ASP A 884 1.49 -45.43 3.47
C ASP A 884 1.52 -44.98 2.01
N ASN A 885 1.00 -43.79 1.70
CA ASN A 885 0.93 -43.28 0.33
C ASN A 885 2.25 -42.65 -0.13
N ASP A 886 3.37 -43.33 0.10
CA ASP A 886 4.72 -42.85 -0.21
C ASP A 886 5.05 -41.56 0.57
N SER A 887 4.93 -41.60 1.91
CA SER A 887 5.16 -40.43 2.78
C SER A 887 6.62 -40.03 2.94
N ASP A 888 7.52 -40.90 2.53
CA ASP A 888 8.95 -40.73 2.68
C ASP A 888 9.60 -40.10 1.43
N ASN A 889 8.89 -40.06 0.28
CA ASN A 889 9.39 -39.43 -0.95
C ASN A 889 8.81 -38.01 -1.17
N PRO A 890 9.57 -36.95 -0.87
CA PRO A 890 9.11 -35.56 -1.01
C PRO A 890 8.86 -35.12 -2.46
N ALA A 891 9.49 -35.75 -3.45
CA ALA A 891 9.37 -35.37 -4.86
C ALA A 891 8.03 -35.78 -5.46
N ASN A 892 7.41 -36.84 -4.93
CA ASN A 892 6.19 -37.39 -5.47
C ASN A 892 4.94 -36.98 -4.67
N LEU A 893 5.02 -36.22 -3.57
CA LEU A 893 3.88 -35.94 -2.68
C LEU A 893 2.72 -35.12 -3.33
N GLN A 894 1.48 -35.64 -3.30
CA GLN A 894 0.24 -34.85 -3.56
C GLN A 894 -0.48 -34.54 -2.23
N LEU A 895 -1.33 -33.51 -2.25
CA LEU A 895 -2.17 -33.11 -1.12
C LEU A 895 -3.29 -34.13 -0.89
N GLY A 896 -3.59 -34.46 0.38
CA GLY A 896 -4.56 -35.50 0.75
C GLY A 896 -4.13 -36.26 2.00
N TYR A 897 -4.62 -37.48 2.21
CA TYR A 897 -4.14 -38.31 3.33
C TYR A 897 -2.81 -38.99 2.97
N ALA A 898 -1.75 -38.72 3.76
CA ALA A 898 -0.42 -39.32 3.63
C ALA A 898 -0.42 -40.79 4.06
N THR A 899 -1.19 -41.10 5.09
CA THR A 899 -1.25 -42.41 5.71
C THR A 899 -2.70 -42.74 6.02
N LEU A 900 -3.05 -44.00 5.79
CA LEU A 900 -4.35 -44.57 6.06
C LEU A 900 -4.20 -45.74 7.01
N PHE A 901 -5.18 -45.92 7.88
CA PHE A 901 -5.28 -47.04 8.79
C PHE A 901 -6.50 -47.90 8.42
N VAL A 902 -6.28 -49.20 8.35
CA VAL A 902 -7.31 -50.18 7.96
C VAL A 902 -7.48 -51.18 9.09
N THR A 903 -8.71 -51.37 9.53
CA THR A 903 -9.04 -52.35 10.57
C THR A 903 -10.14 -53.28 10.08
N ARG A 904 -9.95 -54.58 10.30
CA ARG A 904 -10.95 -55.61 10.01
C ARG A 904 -11.86 -55.79 11.21
N THR A 905 -13.16 -55.60 10.97
CA THR A 905 -14.23 -55.81 11.94
C THR A 905 -15.26 -56.80 11.38
N ALA A 906 -16.30 -57.09 12.16
CA ALA A 906 -17.44 -57.85 11.69
C ALA A 906 -18.23 -57.14 10.56
N GLU A 907 -18.11 -55.82 10.44
CA GLU A 907 -18.80 -55.01 9.42
C GLU A 907 -18.04 -54.97 8.08
N GLY A 908 -16.75 -55.30 8.12
CA GLY A 908 -15.87 -55.23 6.95
C GLY A 908 -14.52 -54.62 7.26
N LEU A 909 -13.89 -54.07 6.22
CA LEU A 909 -12.64 -53.33 6.32
C LEU A 909 -12.97 -51.84 6.39
N LEU A 910 -12.63 -51.22 7.52
CA LEU A 910 -12.88 -49.80 7.77
C LEU A 910 -11.60 -49.03 7.47
N PHE A 911 -11.71 -47.97 6.69
CA PHE A 911 -10.59 -47.14 6.27
C PHE A 911 -10.65 -45.79 6.97
N TYR A 912 -9.53 -45.39 7.57
CA TYR A 912 -9.36 -44.12 8.26
C TYR A 912 -8.17 -43.37 7.69
N GLY A 913 -8.31 -42.06 7.46
CA GLY A 913 -7.18 -41.18 7.19
C GLY A 913 -6.57 -40.68 8.50
N THR A 914 -5.26 -40.81 8.66
CA THR A 914 -4.58 -40.53 9.96
C THR A 914 -3.57 -39.39 9.90
N THR A 915 -3.09 -39.05 8.70
CA THR A 915 -2.11 -37.98 8.51
C THR A 915 -2.45 -37.26 7.22
N LEU A 916 -2.50 -35.93 7.24
CA LEU A 916 -2.81 -35.11 6.06
C LEU A 916 -1.53 -34.51 5.49
N ARG A 917 -1.35 -34.57 4.18
CA ARG A 917 -0.39 -33.76 3.43
C ARG A 917 -1.01 -32.43 3.09
N ILE A 918 -0.34 -31.41 3.55
CA ILE A 918 -0.76 -30.03 3.43
C ILE A 918 0.41 -29.21 2.94
N VAL A 919 0.12 -28.10 2.28
CA VAL A 919 1.14 -27.07 2.11
C VAL A 919 1.35 -26.39 3.45
N ARG A 920 2.59 -26.41 3.93
CA ARG A 920 3.06 -25.60 5.04
C ARG A 920 4.13 -24.65 4.52
N MET A 921 4.07 -23.40 4.94
CA MET A 921 5.16 -22.46 4.66
C MET A 921 6.22 -22.55 5.75
N GLY A 922 7.45 -22.85 5.32
CA GLY A 922 8.64 -22.90 6.16
C GLY A 922 9.18 -21.51 6.50
N ASP A 923 10.22 -21.48 7.34
CA ASP A 923 10.97 -20.25 7.64
C ASP A 923 11.57 -19.70 6.33
N GLY A 924 11.22 -18.46 5.96
CA GLY A 924 11.70 -17.83 4.72
C GLY A 924 10.70 -17.76 3.56
N ASN A 925 9.43 -18.14 3.77
CA ASN A 925 8.37 -18.09 2.75
C ASN A 925 8.53 -19.11 1.61
N THR A 926 9.16 -20.26 1.90
CA THR A 926 9.23 -21.40 0.98
C THR A 926 8.08 -22.37 1.24
N SER A 927 7.35 -22.74 0.19
CA SER A 927 6.30 -23.76 0.27
C SER A 927 6.92 -25.14 0.40
N GLN A 928 6.46 -25.90 1.38
CA GLN A 928 6.84 -27.29 1.60
C GLN A 928 5.57 -28.12 1.75
N ILE A 929 5.53 -29.28 1.10
CA ILE A 929 4.48 -30.26 1.36
C ILE A 929 4.95 -31.06 2.58
N VAL A 930 4.17 -31.04 3.65
CA VAL A 930 4.51 -31.73 4.90
C VAL A 930 3.38 -32.64 5.36
N PRO A 931 3.69 -33.79 5.97
CA PRO A 931 2.71 -34.57 6.70
C PRO A 931 2.32 -33.87 8.00
N CYS A 932 1.03 -33.84 8.30
CA CYS A 932 0.42 -33.28 9.50
C CYS A 932 -0.41 -34.38 10.17
N ALA A 933 0.18 -35.01 11.18
CA ALA A 933 -0.55 -35.91 12.08
C ALA A 933 -1.40 -35.07 13.04
N PHE A 934 -2.59 -35.56 13.36
CA PHE A 934 -3.54 -34.87 14.21
C PHE A 934 -3.95 -35.76 15.38
N GLU A 935 -4.34 -35.12 16.47
CA GLU A 935 -4.88 -35.78 17.67
C GLU A 935 -6.36 -36.18 17.47
N PRO A 936 -6.92 -37.03 18.34
CA PRO A 936 -8.36 -37.24 18.41
C PRO A 936 -9.08 -35.92 18.72
N THR A 937 -10.18 -35.65 18.02
CA THR A 937 -11.09 -34.54 18.33
C THR A 937 -11.67 -34.77 19.72
N ARG A 938 -11.44 -33.82 20.65
CA ARG A 938 -11.86 -33.96 22.04
C ARG A 938 -13.28 -33.45 22.21
N LEU A 939 -14.26 -34.33 22.08
CA LEU A 939 -15.68 -34.01 22.26
C LEU A 939 -16.14 -33.96 23.73
N GLY A 940 -15.22 -33.78 24.69
CA GLY A 940 -15.53 -33.74 26.14
C GLY A 940 -16.01 -35.07 26.76
N SER A 941 -15.87 -35.22 28.07
CA SER A 941 -16.35 -36.41 28.80
C SER A 941 -17.87 -36.37 28.96
N GLY A 942 -18.60 -37.24 28.25
CA GLY A 942 -19.93 -37.77 28.62
C GLY A 942 -21.18 -36.90 28.43
N ALA A 943 -21.11 -35.56 28.32
CA ALA A 943 -22.31 -34.70 28.27
C ALA A 943 -22.31 -33.59 27.19
N CYS A 944 -21.35 -33.63 26.27
CA CYS A 944 -21.13 -32.56 25.30
C CYS A 944 -22.20 -32.52 24.18
N LEU A 945 -22.68 -33.70 23.75
CA LEU A 945 -23.69 -33.83 22.69
C LEU A 945 -25.07 -34.10 23.34
N GLY A 946 -26.05 -33.24 23.04
CA GLY A 946 -27.44 -33.44 23.46
C GLY A 946 -28.34 -34.01 22.34
N PRO A 947 -29.60 -34.37 22.66
CA PRO A 947 -30.50 -35.11 21.77
C PRO A 947 -30.69 -34.48 20.39
N ALA A 948 -30.67 -33.14 20.30
CA ALA A 948 -30.91 -32.39 19.07
C ALA A 948 -29.67 -32.25 18.18
N THR A 949 -28.48 -32.61 18.68
CA THR A 949 -27.22 -32.54 17.92
C THR A 949 -27.32 -33.38 16.66
N ILE A 950 -26.99 -32.84 15.49
CA ILE A 950 -26.92 -33.62 14.26
C ILE A 950 -25.49 -34.13 14.10
N CYS A 951 -25.31 -35.44 14.14
CA CYS A 951 -24.01 -36.10 14.06
C CYS A 951 -23.46 -36.12 12.61
N PRO A 952 -22.16 -36.41 12.40
CA PRO A 952 -21.57 -36.57 11.07
C PRO A 952 -22.31 -37.48 10.10
N ASN A 953 -22.99 -38.52 10.61
CA ASN A 953 -23.80 -39.41 9.80
C ASN A 953 -25.15 -38.83 9.34
N GLY A 954 -25.43 -37.56 9.62
CA GLY A 954 -26.64 -36.85 9.19
C GLY A 954 -27.87 -37.04 10.08
N GLN A 955 -27.81 -37.93 11.07
CA GLN A 955 -28.91 -38.17 12.01
C GLN A 955 -28.73 -37.41 13.32
N THR A 956 -29.83 -37.10 14.00
CA THR A 956 -29.74 -36.53 15.36
C THR A 956 -29.21 -37.57 16.34
N LEU A 957 -28.57 -37.12 17.42
CA LEU A 957 -28.10 -38.00 18.50
C LEU A 957 -29.26 -38.82 19.09
N GLU A 958 -30.45 -38.23 19.22
CA GLU A 958 -31.63 -38.94 19.70
C GLU A 958 -32.05 -40.09 18.77
N ILE A 959 -32.08 -39.86 17.45
CA ILE A 959 -32.41 -40.89 16.48
C ILE A 959 -31.36 -42.00 16.50
N ASN A 960 -30.08 -41.64 16.49
CA ASN A 960 -28.97 -42.58 16.60
C ASN A 960 -29.07 -43.45 17.87
N LYS A 961 -29.38 -42.83 19.03
CA LYS A 961 -29.59 -43.54 20.30
C LYS A 961 -30.80 -44.47 20.26
N LYS A 962 -31.94 -44.01 19.71
CA LYS A 962 -33.15 -44.85 19.53
C LYS A 962 -32.89 -46.05 18.63
N GLN A 963 -32.02 -45.90 17.63
CA GLN A 963 -31.62 -46.97 16.73
C GLN A 963 -30.49 -47.87 17.29
N GLY A 964 -29.96 -47.57 18.48
CA GLY A 964 -28.84 -48.33 19.05
C GLY A 964 -27.53 -48.18 18.29
N VAL A 965 -27.35 -47.10 17.53
CA VAL A 965 -26.11 -46.83 16.79
C VAL A 965 -24.99 -46.52 17.79
N PRO A 966 -23.81 -47.17 17.72
CA PRO A 966 -22.68 -46.83 18.59
C PRO A 966 -22.06 -45.48 18.21
N LEU A 967 -21.47 -44.78 19.20
CA LEU A 967 -20.89 -43.43 19.01
C LEU A 967 -19.93 -43.36 17.81
N GLU A 968 -19.06 -44.36 17.65
CA GLU A 968 -18.12 -44.44 16.53
C GLU A 968 -18.82 -44.33 15.16
N LYS A 969 -19.98 -44.99 14.99
CA LYS A 969 -20.78 -44.91 13.76
C LYS A 969 -21.49 -43.58 13.58
N MET A 970 -21.88 -42.94 14.68
CA MET A 970 -22.48 -41.61 14.64
C MET A 970 -21.48 -40.59 14.09
N LEU A 971 -20.18 -40.78 14.37
CA LEU A 971 -19.08 -39.92 13.93
C LEU A 971 -18.57 -40.21 12.50
N ARG A 972 -19.16 -41.18 11.79
CA ARG A 972 -18.83 -41.46 10.38
C ARG A 972 -19.52 -40.45 9.46
N MET A 973 -18.79 -39.91 8.49
CA MET A 973 -19.33 -38.93 7.53
C MET A 973 -20.18 -39.60 6.44
N LEU A 974 -21.15 -38.87 5.90
CA LEU A 974 -21.96 -39.32 4.75
C LEU A 974 -21.24 -39.14 3.42
N GLU A 975 -20.52 -38.02 3.28
CA GLU A 975 -19.77 -37.65 2.09
C GLU A 975 -18.30 -37.42 2.46
N PRO A 976 -17.33 -37.75 1.58
CA PRO A 976 -15.94 -37.45 1.82
C PRO A 976 -15.73 -35.94 1.96
N VAL A 977 -15.19 -35.50 3.09
CA VAL A 977 -14.79 -34.10 3.27
C VAL A 977 -13.57 -33.82 2.42
N THR A 978 -13.58 -32.70 1.72
CA THR A 978 -12.40 -32.17 1.04
C THR A 978 -11.40 -31.69 2.10
N PRO A 979 -10.26 -32.37 2.30
CA PRO A 979 -9.28 -31.94 3.27
C PRO A 979 -8.72 -30.57 2.88
N PRO A 980 -8.29 -29.73 3.84
CA PRO A 980 -7.73 -28.44 3.51
C PRO A 980 -6.40 -28.65 2.78
N THR A 981 -6.18 -27.89 1.70
CA THR A 981 -4.93 -27.92 0.93
C THR A 981 -3.74 -27.35 1.68
N CYS A 982 -4.00 -26.58 2.75
CA CYS A 982 -3.00 -25.93 3.55
C CYS A 982 -3.44 -25.82 5.01
N VAL A 983 -2.49 -26.08 5.93
CA VAL A 983 -2.57 -25.62 7.32
C VAL A 983 -1.35 -24.74 7.55
N PRO A 984 -1.56 -23.45 7.81
CA PRO A 984 -0.49 -22.50 7.90
C PRO A 984 0.30 -22.66 9.21
N SER A 985 1.60 -22.39 9.14
CA SER A 985 2.49 -22.34 10.31
C SER A 985 2.38 -20.99 11.01
N SER A 986 2.87 -20.89 12.25
CA SER A 986 2.90 -19.62 13.02
C SER A 986 3.65 -18.47 12.33
N ARG A 987 4.43 -18.76 11.28
CA ARG A 987 5.28 -17.79 10.55
C ARG A 987 4.96 -17.66 9.06
N GLY A 988 4.03 -18.46 8.54
CA GLY A 988 3.86 -18.65 7.10
C GLY A 988 2.42 -18.55 6.59
N TRP A 989 2.26 -18.30 5.30
CA TRP A 989 0.97 -18.06 4.67
C TRP A 989 0.41 -19.35 4.09
N CYS A 990 -0.90 -19.57 4.03
CA CYS A 990 -1.36 -20.49 2.98
C CYS A 990 -1.12 -19.82 1.64
N PRO A 991 -0.45 -20.45 0.65
CA PRO A 991 -0.47 -19.91 -0.70
C PRO A 991 -1.94 -19.82 -1.08
N GLN A 992 -2.45 -18.58 -1.07
CA GLN A 992 -3.80 -18.31 -1.50
C GLN A 992 -3.88 -18.90 -2.91
N VAL A 993 -4.88 -19.75 -3.12
CA VAL A 993 -5.72 -19.74 -4.31
C VAL A 993 -5.69 -18.29 -4.81
N SER A 994 -4.88 -18.00 -5.85
CA SER A 994 -4.36 -16.64 -6.09
C SER A 994 -5.50 -15.62 -6.19
N ALA A 995 -5.20 -14.33 -6.07
CA ALA A 995 -6.22 -13.29 -6.36
C ALA A 995 -6.91 -13.52 -7.72
N GLU A 996 -6.24 -14.18 -8.66
CA GLU A 996 -6.79 -14.65 -9.94
C GLU A 996 -7.71 -15.87 -9.81
N VAL A 997 -7.44 -16.83 -8.91
CA VAL A 997 -8.36 -17.96 -8.66
C VAL A 997 -9.57 -17.54 -7.81
N ILE A 998 -9.44 -16.56 -6.90
CA ILE A 998 -10.62 -15.91 -6.27
C ILE A 998 -11.43 -15.15 -7.33
N ALA A 999 -10.78 -14.47 -8.29
CA ALA A 999 -11.46 -13.85 -9.42
C ALA A 999 -12.09 -14.88 -10.39
N ALA A 1000 -11.46 -16.03 -10.61
CA ALA A 1000 -11.98 -17.12 -11.44
C ALA A 1000 -13.15 -17.86 -10.77
N LEU A 1001 -13.12 -18.05 -9.45
CA LEU A 1001 -14.23 -18.61 -8.68
C LEU A 1001 -15.40 -17.61 -8.55
N ALA A 1002 -15.11 -16.31 -8.50
CA ALA A 1002 -16.13 -15.26 -8.60
C ALA A 1002 -16.75 -15.18 -10.01
N ALA A 1003 -15.98 -15.44 -11.07
CA ALA A 1003 -16.48 -15.58 -12.45
C ALA A 1003 -17.32 -16.87 -12.63
N ALA A 1004 -17.01 -17.93 -11.89
CA ALA A 1004 -17.75 -19.20 -11.91
C ALA A 1004 -19.12 -19.14 -11.19
N ARG A 1005 -19.45 -18.05 -10.45
CA ARG A 1005 -20.80 -17.78 -9.91
C ARG A 1005 -21.76 -17.16 -10.95
N ARG A 1006 -21.39 -17.10 -12.24
CA ARG A 1006 -22.24 -16.66 -13.37
C ARG A 1006 -22.70 -17.80 -14.30
N VAL A 1007 -22.69 -19.05 -13.84
CA VAL A 1007 -23.41 -20.17 -14.48
C VAL A 1007 -24.49 -20.69 -13.55
#